data_AF-A0A432F374-F1
#
_entry.id   AF-A0A432F374-F1
#
_cell.length_a   1.000
_cell.length_b   1.000
_cell.length_c   1.000
_cell.angle_alpha   90.00
_cell.angle_beta   90.00
_cell.angle_gamma   90.00
#
_symmetry.space_group_name_H-M   'P 1'
#
loop_
_entity.id
_entity.type
_entity.pdbx_description
1 polymer ?
#
loop_
_entity_poly.entity_id
_entity_poly.type
_entity_poly.pdbx_seq_one_letter_code
_entity_poly.pdbx_strand_id
1 'polypeptide(L)'
;MATRVVVLALFLGFIKPPVFGLPDWIWIDSHATAEGVVFYHDFDADPARLQSAHLRLVTDFTNVKLTINGQQAGIAEAFEPVLKLDALPLLLSGVNEIRLMGKTAGGAPAVALQLDLIDRHGGKRTVATSPQWQTATPEARVIASGDLGREKWWALPPLIIGESDDYTQWKRASNLGEATDPATFQLLPNYRAELLRSAGKDEGSWVSMAFDPQGRLTVAREDKGLIRYTLSEDSRKVLRTEIINDDLKECRGLLYAHGSLYVNANNSNALYRLRDTNGDGVFDHKKLLHASKGGGGHGRNDLALGSDQKIYAIHGDSVHLPEGMSDRTSPLRRKFDPFYENEGHVIRMDPDGTNPEIFCGGLRNPYGLDFNADGEAFTYDADAEFDMGTPWYRPTQVKHLTSGADFGWRAVTGSWPPYFPDHPDNTQAAIDIGKGSPTGVKFGTSSHFSVDYQRALYLLDWTYGRILAVHLIPRGSSYMGATEVFLRGQPLNVTDLGFGPDGAMYFITGGRKTQSGLYRVSYSRTTAQPRELSPQEKHRNRLAHEYRQQRRLAESFHRKAQYTRTKGLSDPRIRQAWRIASEHNPDRLARLLSGIEKKNATTKTGYDLEQLTAMTNAATSEQLFSLLGLDDPAAKQGTLYNYKHWNKLPLSRQLAFIDLIRRSMERHQFPADGRDLVLAMLTQHFPNDSSAINRALAPLLIKLTPHTAVPQTIALLDADIDQQDGLFYLYHLRHARAGWTPDLRRTFFRILGTYETFLGGRGLPLAFKNIRREALETLTAKEKKQYAGFIFQKPLLPPMPDLTGRGQVRQWKVSDFEGKLGFDASERNLANGRRMFSIALCSRCHRYGREGYPIGPDLTRVASRFSRDTLLGEILLPSRTIAENYQTVLLNLRDGRQLAGQIIPNLDYRAPNLQLAEDPLHPDKITRIAKENIINREHSEVSLMPPGLLNLLDKEEILDLLAWLERGAKTGKGFKSEAK
;
A
#
# COMPACT_ATOMS: atom_id res chain seq x y z
N MET A 1 -5.04 -53.61 -54.96
CA MET A 1 -3.78 -54.13 -54.37
C MET A 1 -3.47 -53.28 -53.16
N ALA A 2 -3.95 -53.63 -51.97
CA ALA A 2 -3.45 -54.67 -51.08
C ALA A 2 -2.24 -54.21 -50.22
N THR A 3 -2.53 -54.11 -48.91
CA THR A 3 -1.73 -54.51 -47.73
C THR A 3 -0.75 -53.55 -47.02
N ARG A 4 -1.04 -53.42 -45.70
CA ARG A 4 -0.20 -53.22 -44.50
C ARG A 4 0.34 -51.80 -44.30
N VAL A 5 0.04 -51.11 -43.19
CA VAL A 5 0.46 -51.48 -41.82
C VAL A 5 -0.62 -51.17 -40.76
N VAL A 6 -0.79 -52.08 -39.82
CA VAL A 6 -1.65 -52.01 -38.62
C VAL A 6 -0.76 -51.91 -37.38
N VAL A 7 -1.00 -50.84 -36.60
CA VAL A 7 -1.10 -50.72 -35.13
C VAL A 7 0.12 -51.01 -34.25
N LEU A 8 0.51 -49.99 -33.47
CA LEU A 8 0.54 -50.11 -32.01
C LEU A 8 0.12 -48.78 -31.35
N ALA A 9 -1.12 -48.75 -30.89
CA ALA A 9 -1.63 -47.78 -29.94
C ALA A 9 -1.35 -48.29 -28.53
N LEU A 10 -0.75 -47.49 -27.65
CA LEU A 10 -0.73 -47.74 -26.20
C LEU A 10 -0.70 -46.38 -25.46
N PHE A 11 -1.74 -46.17 -24.65
CA PHE A 11 -1.92 -45.16 -23.61
C PHE A 11 -1.98 -43.67 -24.01
N LEU A 12 -3.04 -43.29 -24.74
CA LEU A 12 -3.67 -41.98 -24.55
C LEU A 12 -4.63 -42.08 -23.36
N GLY A 13 -4.07 -42.00 -22.15
CA GLY A 13 -4.86 -41.60 -20.99
C GLY A 13 -5.35 -40.17 -21.25
N PHE A 14 -6.67 -39.97 -21.14
CA PHE A 14 -7.29 -38.65 -21.17
C PHE A 14 -6.75 -37.78 -20.03
N ILE A 15 -5.60 -37.14 -20.23
CA ILE A 15 -5.28 -35.92 -19.50
C ILE A 15 -6.11 -34.85 -20.18
N LYS A 16 -7.31 -34.60 -19.65
CA LYS A 16 -8.00 -33.34 -19.94
C LYS A 16 -6.97 -32.23 -19.66
N PRO A 17 -6.69 -31.32 -20.60
CA PRO A 17 -5.89 -30.15 -20.29
C PRO A 17 -6.57 -29.48 -19.09
N PRO A 18 -5.86 -29.14 -18.00
CA PRO A 18 -6.50 -28.45 -16.89
C PRO A 18 -7.04 -27.14 -17.46
N VAL A 19 -8.37 -27.04 -17.50
CA VAL A 19 -9.06 -25.78 -17.74
C VAL A 19 -8.49 -24.81 -16.72
N PHE A 20 -7.95 -23.69 -17.19
CA PHE A 20 -7.45 -22.60 -16.35
C PHE A 20 -8.60 -22.09 -15.47
N GLY A 21 -8.78 -22.71 -14.31
CA GLY A 21 -9.90 -22.43 -13.43
C GLY A 21 -9.65 -21.14 -12.68
N LEU A 22 -10.53 -20.17 -12.88
CA LEU A 22 -10.70 -19.07 -11.94
C LEU A 22 -11.14 -19.66 -10.57
N PRO A 23 -10.78 -19.04 -9.45
CA PRO A 23 -11.12 -19.57 -8.14
C PRO A 23 -12.62 -19.52 -7.89
N ASP A 24 -13.18 -20.61 -7.37
CA ASP A 24 -14.52 -20.64 -6.79
C ASP A 24 -14.48 -20.30 -5.30
N TRP A 25 -15.54 -19.66 -4.81
CA TRP A 25 -15.88 -19.63 -3.40
C TRP A 25 -16.33 -21.02 -2.96
N ILE A 26 -15.52 -21.72 -2.17
CA ILE A 26 -15.83 -23.07 -1.72
C ILE A 26 -16.17 -23.12 -0.22
N TRP A 27 -17.04 -24.07 0.13
CA TRP A 27 -17.25 -24.55 1.49
C TRP A 27 -17.71 -26.01 1.48
N ILE A 28 -18.22 -26.54 2.59
CA ILE A 28 -18.83 -27.87 2.67
C ILE A 28 -20.37 -27.82 2.61
N ASP A 29 -21.00 -28.88 2.12
CA ASP A 29 -22.46 -29.05 2.01
C ASP A 29 -23.18 -29.38 3.33
N SER A 30 -22.43 -29.62 4.41
CA SER A 30 -22.99 -29.98 5.71
C SER A 30 -22.99 -28.79 6.69
N HIS A 31 -23.94 -28.81 7.63
CA HIS A 31 -23.95 -27.93 8.80
C HIS A 31 -22.96 -28.41 9.90
N ALA A 32 -21.92 -29.18 9.53
CA ALA A 32 -20.94 -29.68 10.48
C ALA A 32 -20.33 -28.52 11.30
N THR A 33 -20.07 -28.82 12.57
CA THR A 33 -19.83 -27.86 13.65
C THR A 33 -18.83 -26.75 13.34
N ALA A 34 -19.01 -25.62 14.02
CA ALA A 34 -18.29 -24.36 13.88
C ALA A 34 -16.74 -24.39 13.97
N GLU A 35 -16.11 -25.54 14.19
CA GLU A 35 -14.66 -25.70 14.31
C GLU A 35 -14.13 -26.81 13.40
N GLY A 36 -13.13 -26.51 12.57
CA GLY A 36 -12.23 -27.53 12.01
C GLY A 36 -12.57 -28.06 10.63
N VAL A 37 -13.22 -27.28 9.76
CA VAL A 37 -13.40 -27.69 8.35
C VAL A 37 -12.04 -27.66 7.66
N VAL A 38 -11.61 -28.79 7.11
CA VAL A 38 -10.32 -28.89 6.40
C VAL A 38 -10.55 -29.14 4.93
N PHE A 39 -9.96 -28.31 4.08
CA PHE A 39 -9.84 -28.53 2.64
C PHE A 39 -8.39 -28.83 2.29
N TYR A 40 -8.16 -29.70 1.33
CA TYR A 40 -6.82 -29.94 0.81
C TYR A 40 -6.83 -30.29 -0.69
N HIS A 41 -5.72 -30.01 -1.34
CA HIS A 41 -5.51 -30.28 -2.75
C HIS A 41 -4.03 -30.54 -3.03
N ASP A 42 -3.78 -31.63 -3.74
CA ASP A 42 -2.45 -32.02 -4.19
C ASP A 42 -2.18 -31.50 -5.60
N PHE A 43 -0.97 -31.02 -5.83
CA PHE A 43 -0.53 -30.53 -7.13
C PHE A 43 0.97 -30.76 -7.31
N ASP A 44 1.39 -31.06 -8.54
CA ASP A 44 2.82 -31.15 -8.84
C ASP A 44 3.43 -29.77 -9.01
N ALA A 45 4.66 -29.56 -8.54
CA ALA A 45 5.49 -28.40 -8.86
C ALA A 45 6.97 -28.79 -8.87
N ASP A 46 7.78 -28.03 -9.62
CA ASP A 46 9.24 -28.16 -9.57
C ASP A 46 9.83 -26.76 -9.32
N PRO A 47 10.16 -26.41 -8.06
CA PRO A 47 10.64 -25.06 -7.70
C PRO A 47 11.85 -24.62 -8.52
N ALA A 48 12.69 -25.57 -8.94
CA ALA A 48 13.85 -25.28 -9.77
C ALA A 48 13.48 -24.69 -11.15
N ARG A 49 12.29 -24.99 -11.68
CA ARG A 49 11.79 -24.52 -12.98
C ARG A 49 10.92 -23.28 -12.90
N LEU A 50 10.53 -22.86 -11.70
CA LEU A 50 9.68 -21.69 -11.49
C LEU A 50 10.50 -20.42 -11.37
N GLN A 51 9.98 -19.33 -11.91
CA GLN A 51 10.45 -17.97 -11.65
C GLN A 51 9.79 -17.42 -10.38
N SER A 52 8.50 -17.67 -10.20
CA SER A 52 7.75 -17.24 -9.02
C SER A 52 6.53 -18.12 -8.76
N ALA A 53 6.02 -18.07 -7.53
CA ALA A 53 4.80 -18.74 -7.13
C ALA A 53 3.93 -17.82 -6.26
N HIS A 54 3.02 -17.08 -6.88
CA HIS A 54 2.22 -16.07 -6.20
C HIS A 54 0.89 -16.62 -5.69
N LEU A 55 0.69 -16.62 -4.38
CA LEU A 55 -0.55 -17.08 -3.74
C LEU A 55 -1.40 -15.90 -3.29
N ARG A 56 -2.70 -15.97 -3.58
CA ARG A 56 -3.75 -15.10 -3.06
C ARG A 56 -4.80 -15.97 -2.35
N LEU A 57 -5.14 -15.64 -1.11
CA LEU A 57 -6.17 -16.30 -0.31
C LEU A 57 -7.12 -15.26 0.29
N VAL A 58 -8.42 -15.49 0.16
CA VAL A 58 -9.46 -14.65 0.76
C VAL A 58 -10.57 -15.53 1.35
N THR A 59 -11.22 -15.04 2.40
CA THR A 59 -12.27 -15.76 3.11
C THR A 59 -13.47 -14.87 3.33
N ASP A 60 -14.70 -15.36 3.28
CA ASP A 60 -15.90 -14.66 3.75
C ASP A 60 -16.42 -15.33 5.01
N PHE A 61 -16.65 -14.56 6.08
CA PHE A 61 -17.25 -15.03 7.34
C PHE A 61 -16.57 -16.28 7.96
N THR A 62 -15.29 -16.48 7.68
CA THR A 62 -14.49 -17.59 8.21
C THR A 62 -13.03 -17.18 8.36
N ASN A 63 -12.35 -17.79 9.32
CA ASN A 63 -10.92 -17.66 9.50
C ASN A 63 -10.26 -18.94 9.01
N VAL A 64 -9.24 -18.83 8.17
CA VAL A 64 -8.56 -19.96 7.54
C VAL A 64 -7.08 -19.91 7.85
N LYS A 65 -6.56 -20.98 8.45
CA LYS A 65 -5.12 -21.24 8.52
C LYS A 65 -4.68 -21.98 7.25
N LEU A 66 -3.69 -21.43 6.56
CA LEU A 66 -3.07 -22.00 5.38
C LEU A 66 -1.77 -22.71 5.76
N THR A 67 -1.63 -23.96 5.31
CA THR A 67 -0.37 -24.70 5.33
C THR A 67 -0.03 -25.20 3.93
N ILE A 68 1.25 -25.18 3.59
CA ILE A 68 1.81 -25.79 2.37
C ILE A 68 2.84 -26.82 2.83
N ASN A 69 2.68 -28.08 2.42
CA ASN A 69 3.56 -29.19 2.83
C ASN A 69 3.75 -29.29 4.36
N GLY A 70 2.66 -29.07 5.11
CA GLY A 70 2.67 -29.09 6.59
C GLY A 70 3.24 -27.84 7.26
N GLN A 71 3.94 -26.96 6.54
CA GLN A 71 4.45 -25.69 7.07
C GLN A 71 3.36 -24.61 7.05
N GLN A 72 3.21 -23.87 8.15
CA GLN A 72 2.26 -22.74 8.23
C GLN A 72 2.72 -21.59 7.33
N ALA A 73 1.93 -21.28 6.31
CA ALA A 73 2.21 -20.19 5.37
C ALA A 73 1.52 -18.87 5.78
N GLY A 74 0.33 -18.95 6.39
CA GLY A 74 -0.39 -17.76 6.85
C GLY A 74 -1.75 -18.04 7.47
N ILE A 75 -2.40 -16.98 7.97
CA ILE A 75 -3.77 -17.01 8.49
C ILE A 75 -4.56 -15.89 7.81
N ALA A 76 -5.65 -16.24 7.13
CA ALA A 76 -6.61 -15.29 6.58
C ALA A 76 -7.83 -15.17 7.51
N GLU A 77 -8.33 -13.96 7.78
CA GLU A 77 -9.48 -13.74 8.64
C GLU A 77 -10.68 -13.16 7.89
N ALA A 78 -11.87 -13.34 8.46
CA ALA A 78 -13.17 -12.99 7.88
C ALA A 78 -13.35 -11.53 7.44
N PHE A 79 -12.55 -10.59 7.95
CA PHE A 79 -12.64 -9.15 7.63
C PHE A 79 -11.29 -8.52 7.27
N GLU A 80 -10.26 -9.35 7.11
CA GLU A 80 -8.90 -8.91 6.76
C GLU A 80 -8.72 -8.85 5.22
N PRO A 81 -7.63 -8.20 4.75
CA PRO A 81 -7.22 -8.19 3.35
C PRO A 81 -7.10 -9.59 2.74
N VAL A 82 -6.99 -9.61 1.42
CA VAL A 82 -6.47 -10.78 0.71
C VAL A 82 -5.07 -11.09 1.24
N LEU A 83 -4.89 -12.30 1.79
CA LEU A 83 -3.57 -12.81 2.12
C LEU A 83 -2.80 -13.02 0.81
N LYS A 84 -1.68 -12.32 0.65
CA LYS A 84 -0.77 -12.45 -0.49
C LYS A 84 0.59 -12.91 0.02
N LEU A 85 1.16 -13.94 -0.59
CA LEU A 85 2.52 -14.41 -0.26
C LEU A 85 3.21 -15.03 -1.47
N ASP A 86 4.54 -15.01 -1.45
CA ASP A 86 5.35 -15.85 -2.34
C ASP A 86 5.45 -17.24 -1.73
N ALA A 87 4.85 -18.21 -2.41
CA ALA A 87 4.80 -19.60 -1.98
C ALA A 87 6.05 -20.38 -2.41
N LEU A 88 6.90 -19.83 -3.29
CA LEU A 88 8.03 -20.55 -3.88
C LEU A 88 8.95 -21.20 -2.83
N PRO A 89 9.30 -20.53 -1.71
CA PRO A 89 10.15 -21.12 -0.67
C PRO A 89 9.51 -22.30 0.09
N LEU A 90 8.20 -22.51 -0.04
CA LEU A 90 7.44 -23.55 0.65
C LEU A 90 7.19 -24.78 -0.22
N LEU A 91 7.54 -24.71 -1.51
CA LEU A 91 7.30 -25.77 -2.48
C LEU A 91 8.45 -26.79 -2.48
N LEU A 92 8.09 -28.06 -2.70
CA LEU A 92 9.00 -29.19 -2.89
C LEU A 92 8.97 -29.62 -4.37
N SER A 93 10.01 -30.28 -4.84
CA SER A 93 10.00 -30.89 -6.17
C SER A 93 9.12 -32.15 -6.17
N GLY A 94 8.17 -32.24 -7.09
CA GLY A 94 7.15 -33.29 -7.16
C GLY A 94 5.80 -32.87 -6.58
N VAL A 95 5.13 -33.78 -5.89
CA VAL A 95 3.78 -33.55 -5.32
C VAL A 95 3.88 -32.63 -4.11
N ASN A 96 3.03 -31.61 -4.09
CA ASN A 96 2.85 -30.64 -3.01
C ASN A 96 1.40 -30.68 -2.51
N GLU A 97 1.18 -30.46 -1.21
CA GLU A 97 -0.15 -30.34 -0.62
C GLU A 97 -0.40 -28.88 -0.17
N ILE A 98 -1.51 -28.28 -0.62
CA ILE A 98 -2.10 -27.10 0.04
C ILE A 98 -3.22 -27.57 0.95
N ARG A 99 -3.22 -27.09 2.20
CA ARG A 99 -4.26 -27.39 3.19
C ARG A 99 -4.79 -26.11 3.84
N LEU A 100 -6.11 -26.00 3.88
CA LEU A 100 -6.88 -24.88 4.43
C LEU A 100 -7.69 -25.38 5.63
N MET A 101 -7.45 -24.84 6.82
CA MET A 101 -8.16 -25.18 8.05
C MET A 101 -9.05 -24.02 8.46
N GLY A 102 -10.35 -24.15 8.18
CA GLY A 102 -11.39 -23.16 8.40
C GLY A 102 -12.09 -23.25 9.75
N LYS A 103 -12.38 -22.08 10.33
CA LYS A 103 -13.23 -21.89 11.51
C LYS A 103 -14.24 -20.78 11.22
N THR A 104 -15.53 -21.10 11.29
CA THR A 104 -16.59 -20.12 10.99
C THR A 104 -16.54 -18.94 11.96
N ALA A 105 -16.81 -17.74 11.44
CA ALA A 105 -16.96 -16.51 12.19
C ALA A 105 -18.40 -15.98 12.16
N GLY A 106 -19.36 -16.83 11.76
CA GLY A 106 -20.77 -16.50 11.52
C GLY A 106 -21.15 -16.58 10.02
N GLY A 107 -22.37 -16.19 9.67
CA GLY A 107 -22.81 -16.03 8.27
C GLY A 107 -22.70 -17.28 7.39
N ALA A 108 -22.42 -17.09 6.10
CA ALA A 108 -22.16 -18.14 5.11
C ALA A 108 -20.64 -18.23 4.87
N PRO A 109 -19.93 -19.07 5.63
CA PRO A 109 -18.48 -19.19 5.51
C PRO A 109 -18.10 -19.64 4.10
N ALA A 110 -17.11 -18.98 3.50
CA ALA A 110 -16.53 -19.37 2.22
C ALA A 110 -15.05 -19.04 2.17
N VAL A 111 -14.29 -19.78 1.36
CA VAL A 111 -12.87 -19.53 1.11
C VAL A 111 -12.57 -19.63 -0.37
N ALA A 112 -11.66 -18.79 -0.85
CA ALA A 112 -11.15 -18.86 -2.22
C ALA A 112 -9.63 -18.64 -2.24
N LEU A 113 -8.92 -19.48 -2.99
CA LEU A 113 -7.47 -19.42 -3.13
C LEU A 113 -7.08 -19.52 -4.61
N GLN A 114 -6.08 -18.75 -5.00
CA GLN A 114 -5.42 -18.83 -6.30
C GLN A 114 -3.91 -18.83 -6.09
N LEU A 115 -3.22 -19.84 -6.61
CA LEU A 115 -1.76 -19.94 -6.67
C LEU A 115 -1.33 -19.95 -8.13
N ASP A 116 -0.67 -18.86 -8.54
CA ASP A 116 -0.10 -18.70 -9.87
C ASP A 116 1.35 -19.18 -9.86
N LEU A 117 1.63 -20.28 -10.55
CA LEU A 117 2.97 -20.83 -10.79
C LEU A 117 3.47 -20.30 -12.13
N ILE A 118 4.50 -19.47 -12.11
CA ILE A 118 5.09 -18.85 -13.30
C ILE A 118 6.43 -19.52 -13.56
N ASP A 119 6.58 -20.13 -14.73
CA ASP A 119 7.86 -20.72 -15.16
C ASP A 119 8.85 -19.66 -15.62
N ARG A 120 10.12 -20.05 -15.77
CA ARG A 120 11.21 -19.14 -16.21
C ARG A 120 11.07 -18.62 -17.65
N HIS A 121 10.13 -19.14 -18.43
CA HIS A 121 9.81 -18.71 -19.80
C HIS A 121 8.51 -17.90 -19.87
N GLY A 122 7.92 -17.54 -18.72
CA GLY A 122 6.67 -16.77 -18.63
C GLY A 122 5.40 -17.61 -18.77
N GLY A 123 5.50 -18.94 -18.89
CA GLY A 123 4.35 -19.83 -18.86
C GLY A 123 3.68 -19.83 -17.48
N LYS A 124 2.34 -19.71 -17.47
CA LYS A 124 1.55 -19.63 -16.23
C LYS A 124 0.68 -20.87 -16.06
N ARG A 125 0.79 -21.52 -14.90
CA ARG A 125 -0.16 -22.55 -14.44
C ARG A 125 -0.80 -22.10 -13.13
N THR A 126 -2.12 -22.27 -13.01
CA THR A 126 -2.88 -21.81 -11.84
C THR A 126 -3.46 -22.99 -11.07
N VAL A 127 -3.27 -23.01 -9.76
CA VAL A 127 -3.98 -23.90 -8.83
C VAL A 127 -5.01 -23.04 -8.09
N ALA A 128 -6.29 -23.38 -8.21
CA ALA A 128 -7.37 -22.58 -7.65
C ALA A 128 -8.40 -23.44 -6.92
N THR A 129 -9.10 -22.85 -5.95
CA THR A 129 -10.22 -23.50 -5.26
C THR A 129 -11.33 -23.86 -6.23
N SER A 130 -11.86 -25.07 -6.08
CA SER A 130 -12.99 -25.59 -6.87
C SER A 130 -13.68 -26.73 -6.12
N PRO A 131 -14.88 -27.18 -6.55
CA PRO A 131 -15.54 -28.36 -6.00
C PRO A 131 -14.74 -29.67 -6.11
N GLN A 132 -13.61 -29.68 -6.82
CA GLN A 132 -12.72 -30.84 -6.95
C GLN A 132 -11.73 -30.96 -5.79
N TRP A 133 -11.65 -29.94 -4.93
CA TRP A 133 -10.88 -30.00 -3.69
C TRP A 133 -11.45 -31.06 -2.76
N GLN A 134 -10.58 -31.65 -1.94
CA GLN A 134 -10.97 -32.68 -0.99
C GLN A 134 -11.24 -32.05 0.37
N THR A 135 -12.05 -32.73 1.19
CA THR A 135 -12.25 -32.34 2.59
C THR A 135 -11.97 -33.50 3.52
N ALA A 136 -11.35 -33.23 4.66
CA ALA A 136 -11.17 -34.21 5.74
C ALA A 136 -12.39 -34.27 6.68
N THR A 137 -13.46 -33.52 6.38
CA THR A 137 -14.68 -33.50 7.17
C THR A 137 -15.51 -34.75 6.83
N PRO A 138 -15.82 -35.63 7.81
CA PRO A 138 -16.57 -36.86 7.54
C PRO A 138 -17.91 -36.57 6.86
N GLU A 139 -18.23 -37.37 5.84
CA GLU A 139 -19.52 -37.36 5.12
C GLU A 139 -19.86 -36.04 4.39
N ALA A 140 -18.97 -35.06 4.38
CA ALA A 140 -19.18 -33.78 3.72
C ALA A 140 -18.55 -33.74 2.32
N ARG A 141 -19.11 -32.92 1.44
CA ARG A 141 -18.58 -32.65 0.09
C ARG A 141 -18.25 -31.18 -0.05
N VAL A 142 -17.22 -30.88 -0.84
CA VAL A 142 -16.87 -29.50 -1.20
C VAL A 142 -17.87 -28.99 -2.24
N ILE A 143 -18.47 -27.84 -1.98
CA ILE A 143 -19.42 -27.16 -2.86
C ILE A 143 -18.91 -25.77 -3.23
N ALA A 144 -19.24 -25.31 -4.44
CA ALA A 144 -19.04 -23.94 -4.86
C ALA A 144 -20.30 -23.09 -4.60
N SER A 145 -20.09 -21.89 -4.07
CA SER A 145 -21.13 -20.90 -3.76
C SER A 145 -21.06 -19.67 -4.67
N GLY A 146 -20.08 -19.62 -5.59
CA GLY A 146 -19.90 -18.59 -6.61
C GLY A 146 -18.52 -18.66 -7.27
N ASP A 147 -18.41 -18.13 -8.49
CA ASP A 147 -17.15 -18.00 -9.23
C ASP A 147 -16.53 -16.63 -8.90
N LEU A 148 -15.48 -16.62 -8.07
CA LEU A 148 -14.81 -15.38 -7.64
C LEU A 148 -14.09 -14.70 -8.81
N GLY A 149 -13.66 -15.44 -9.84
CA GLY A 149 -13.01 -14.83 -11.01
C GLY A 149 -13.96 -14.03 -11.89
N ARG A 150 -15.28 -14.18 -11.74
CA ARG A 150 -16.28 -13.27 -12.33
C ARG A 150 -16.50 -11.99 -11.54
N GLU A 151 -15.93 -11.89 -10.34
CA GLU A 151 -15.95 -10.65 -9.58
C GLU A 151 -14.80 -9.74 -10.03
N LYS A 152 -15.17 -8.60 -10.60
CA LYS A 152 -14.22 -7.69 -11.27
C LYS A 152 -13.07 -7.26 -10.35
N TRP A 153 -13.33 -7.00 -9.08
CA TRP A 153 -12.30 -6.61 -8.11
C TRP A 153 -11.21 -7.67 -7.92
N TRP A 154 -11.51 -8.96 -8.10
CA TRP A 154 -10.53 -10.04 -7.96
C TRP A 154 -9.67 -10.20 -9.21
N ALA A 155 -10.33 -10.14 -10.37
CA ALA A 155 -9.76 -10.40 -11.68
C ALA A 155 -8.91 -9.24 -12.23
N LEU A 156 -9.10 -8.02 -11.72
CA LEU A 156 -8.30 -6.88 -12.15
C LEU A 156 -6.83 -7.02 -11.73
N PRO A 157 -5.88 -6.71 -12.64
CA PRO A 157 -4.47 -6.63 -12.29
C PRO A 157 -4.20 -5.46 -11.33
N PRO A 158 -3.11 -5.50 -10.55
CA PRO A 158 -2.72 -4.36 -9.73
C PRO A 158 -2.43 -3.13 -10.60
N LEU A 159 -2.82 -1.94 -10.13
CA LEU A 159 -2.46 -0.68 -10.76
C LEU A 159 -0.96 -0.40 -10.52
N ILE A 160 -0.14 -0.38 -11.57
CA ILE A 160 1.30 -0.12 -11.47
C ILE A 160 1.61 1.29 -11.98
N ILE A 161 2.40 2.04 -11.21
CA ILE A 161 2.95 3.35 -11.60
C ILE A 161 4.47 3.23 -11.58
N GLY A 162 5.08 3.34 -12.76
CA GLY A 162 6.50 3.07 -13.00
C GLY A 162 7.35 4.33 -13.13
N GLU A 163 8.67 4.12 -13.24
CA GLU A 163 9.69 5.19 -13.34
C GLU A 163 9.54 6.07 -14.59
N SER A 164 8.91 5.56 -15.64
CA SER A 164 8.68 6.29 -16.90
C SER A 164 7.39 7.11 -16.90
N ASP A 165 6.51 6.95 -15.91
CA ASP A 165 5.29 7.78 -15.85
C ASP A 165 5.64 9.25 -15.56
N ASP A 166 5.10 10.14 -16.39
CA ASP A 166 5.40 11.57 -16.35
C ASP A 166 4.50 12.31 -15.34
N TYR A 167 5.01 12.46 -14.12
CA TYR A 167 4.40 13.28 -13.06
C TYR A 167 4.18 14.74 -13.49
N THR A 168 4.94 15.23 -14.46
CA THR A 168 4.94 16.62 -14.91
C THR A 168 4.11 16.87 -16.17
N GLN A 169 3.32 15.89 -16.62
CA GLN A 169 2.49 16.00 -17.83
C GLN A 169 1.63 17.28 -17.88
N TRP A 170 1.13 17.74 -16.73
CA TRP A 170 0.31 18.95 -16.61
C TRP A 170 1.01 20.22 -17.15
N LYS A 171 2.36 20.27 -17.15
CA LYS A 171 3.11 21.39 -17.71
C LYS A 171 2.86 21.55 -19.20
N ARG A 172 2.53 20.46 -19.91
CA ARG A 172 2.18 20.51 -21.33
C ARG A 172 0.85 21.22 -21.57
N ALA A 173 -0.02 21.31 -20.57
CA ALA A 173 -1.25 22.11 -20.62
C ALA A 173 -1.01 23.59 -20.30
N SER A 174 0.21 23.97 -19.90
CA SER A 174 0.58 25.37 -19.71
C SER A 174 0.77 26.03 -21.07
N ASN A 175 0.18 27.20 -21.28
CA ASN A 175 0.30 27.99 -22.51
C ASN A 175 -0.36 27.39 -23.77
N LEU A 176 -1.18 26.34 -23.65
CA LEU A 176 -1.99 25.88 -24.78
C LEU A 176 -3.09 26.90 -25.09
N GLY A 177 -3.34 27.13 -26.38
CA GLY A 177 -4.49 27.94 -26.84
C GLY A 177 -5.83 27.20 -26.69
N GLU A 178 -5.81 25.87 -26.72
CA GLU A 178 -6.99 25.01 -26.65
C GLU A 178 -6.72 23.81 -25.72
N ALA A 179 -7.80 23.21 -25.20
CA ALA A 179 -7.71 22.01 -24.40
C ALA A 179 -7.30 20.78 -25.23
N THR A 180 -6.76 19.74 -24.58
CA THR A 180 -6.26 18.54 -25.24
C THR A 180 -7.33 17.86 -26.09
N ASP A 181 -6.99 17.46 -27.31
CA ASP A 181 -7.86 16.73 -28.23
C ASP A 181 -8.24 15.33 -27.67
N PRO A 182 -9.54 15.02 -27.47
CA PRO A 182 -10.00 13.72 -27.02
C PRO A 182 -9.56 12.53 -27.88
N ALA A 183 -9.22 12.75 -29.16
CA ALA A 183 -8.71 11.70 -30.04
C ALA A 183 -7.38 11.09 -29.54
N THR A 184 -6.67 11.81 -28.66
CA THR A 184 -5.42 11.33 -28.03
C THR A 184 -5.64 10.53 -26.75
N PHE A 185 -6.88 10.44 -26.27
CA PHE A 185 -7.19 9.76 -25.01
C PHE A 185 -7.18 8.24 -25.18
N GLN A 186 -6.68 7.55 -24.16
CA GLN A 186 -6.86 6.13 -23.98
C GLN A 186 -8.17 5.91 -23.22
N LEU A 187 -9.11 5.23 -23.88
CA LEU A 187 -10.45 4.93 -23.38
C LEU A 187 -10.68 3.43 -23.36
N LEU A 188 -11.54 2.98 -22.47
CA LEU A 188 -12.06 1.62 -22.52
C LEU A 188 -12.95 1.41 -23.76
N PRO A 189 -13.08 0.16 -24.25
CA PRO A 189 -13.94 -0.14 -25.39
C PRO A 189 -15.39 0.34 -25.23
N ASN A 190 -15.96 0.88 -26.30
CA ASN A 190 -17.34 1.42 -26.38
C ASN A 190 -17.58 2.72 -25.59
N TYR A 191 -16.54 3.37 -25.08
CA TYR A 191 -16.62 4.73 -24.56
C TYR A 191 -16.13 5.74 -25.60
N ARG A 192 -16.74 6.92 -25.63
CA ARG A 192 -16.36 8.03 -26.51
C ARG A 192 -16.28 9.32 -25.72
N ALA A 193 -15.16 10.03 -25.87
CA ALA A 193 -14.96 11.36 -25.30
C ALA A 193 -15.12 12.45 -26.39
N GLU A 194 -15.72 13.57 -26.02
CA GLU A 194 -15.96 14.74 -26.86
C GLU A 194 -15.52 16.01 -26.10
N LEU A 195 -14.80 16.92 -26.77
CA LEU A 195 -14.48 18.23 -26.21
C LEU A 195 -15.64 19.17 -26.53
N LEU A 196 -16.28 19.71 -25.49
CA LEU A 196 -17.40 20.62 -25.63
C LEU A 196 -16.95 22.08 -25.67
N ARG A 197 -15.90 22.42 -24.92
CA ARG A 197 -15.39 23.79 -24.80
C ARG A 197 -13.97 23.81 -24.24
N SER A 198 -13.13 24.67 -24.79
CA SER A 198 -11.89 25.14 -24.15
C SER A 198 -12.16 26.44 -23.42
N ALA A 199 -11.50 26.66 -22.27
CA ALA A 199 -11.66 27.90 -21.53
C ALA A 199 -11.21 29.11 -22.36
N GLY A 200 -12.04 30.15 -22.34
CA GLY A 200 -11.71 31.45 -22.92
C GLY A 200 -10.63 32.18 -22.13
N LYS A 201 -10.00 33.18 -22.75
CA LYS A 201 -8.92 33.98 -22.13
C LYS A 201 -9.31 34.58 -20.76
N ASP A 202 -10.56 35.01 -20.61
CA ASP A 202 -11.08 35.62 -19.37
C ASP A 202 -11.68 34.60 -18.37
N GLU A 203 -11.71 33.31 -18.74
CA GLU A 203 -12.25 32.24 -17.90
C GLU A 203 -11.16 31.60 -17.02
N GLY A 204 -9.89 31.70 -17.43
CA GLY A 204 -8.75 31.17 -16.67
C GLY A 204 -8.79 29.65 -16.51
N SER A 205 -8.28 29.16 -15.38
CA SER A 205 -8.30 27.72 -15.09
C SER A 205 -9.53 27.31 -14.28
N TRP A 206 -10.01 26.09 -14.46
CA TRP A 206 -11.20 25.58 -13.79
C TRP A 206 -10.88 24.53 -12.72
N VAL A 207 -11.56 24.61 -11.58
CA VAL A 207 -11.22 23.81 -10.39
C VAL A 207 -12.33 22.94 -9.84
N SER A 208 -13.60 23.25 -10.13
CA SER A 208 -14.74 22.38 -9.78
C SER A 208 -15.96 22.66 -10.66
N MET A 209 -16.93 21.75 -10.62
CA MET A 209 -18.14 21.83 -11.42
C MET A 209 -19.36 21.21 -10.70
N ALA A 210 -20.56 21.69 -11.01
CA ALA A 210 -21.80 21.08 -10.54
C ALA A 210 -22.96 21.35 -11.50
N PHE A 211 -23.82 20.36 -11.71
CA PHE A 211 -25.08 20.55 -12.42
C PHE A 211 -26.14 21.14 -11.48
N ASP A 212 -26.89 22.13 -11.98
CA ASP A 212 -28.08 22.62 -11.32
C ASP A 212 -29.31 21.74 -11.62
N PRO A 213 -30.42 21.89 -10.88
CA PRO A 213 -31.62 21.09 -11.11
C PRO A 213 -32.28 21.27 -12.48
N GLN A 214 -31.88 22.30 -13.26
CA GLN A 214 -32.35 22.53 -14.62
C GLN A 214 -31.43 21.90 -15.68
N GLY A 215 -30.35 21.23 -15.26
CA GLY A 215 -29.38 20.61 -16.16
C GLY A 215 -28.33 21.57 -16.73
N ARG A 216 -28.26 22.81 -16.23
CA ARG A 216 -27.18 23.74 -16.58
C ARG A 216 -25.94 23.42 -15.75
N LEU A 217 -24.77 23.69 -16.30
CA LEU A 217 -23.50 23.37 -15.67
C LEU A 217 -22.84 24.61 -15.08
N THR A 218 -22.61 24.62 -13.78
CA THR A 218 -21.78 25.64 -13.13
C THR A 218 -20.34 25.16 -13.01
N VAL A 219 -19.38 26.02 -13.36
CA VAL A 219 -17.93 25.78 -13.25
C VAL A 219 -17.31 26.88 -12.39
N ALA A 220 -16.47 26.47 -11.45
CA ALA A 220 -15.66 27.37 -10.66
C ALA A 220 -14.34 27.70 -11.37
N ARG A 221 -14.07 29.00 -11.49
CA ARG A 221 -12.78 29.51 -11.92
C ARG A 221 -11.81 29.52 -10.73
N GLU A 222 -10.55 29.23 -10.99
CA GLU A 222 -9.49 29.20 -9.97
C GLU A 222 -9.39 30.56 -9.25
N ASP A 223 -9.54 31.68 -9.97
CA ASP A 223 -9.32 33.02 -9.41
C ASP A 223 -10.59 33.83 -9.11
N LYS A 224 -11.64 33.68 -9.92
CA LYS A 224 -12.68 34.72 -10.01
C LYS A 224 -14.10 34.14 -10.08
N GLY A 225 -14.57 33.50 -9.03
CA GLY A 225 -15.97 33.10 -8.89
C GLY A 225 -16.42 32.04 -9.90
N LEU A 226 -17.68 32.12 -10.29
CA LEU A 226 -18.44 31.03 -10.91
C LEU A 226 -19.05 31.44 -12.26
N ILE A 227 -18.97 30.54 -13.23
CA ILE A 227 -19.62 30.65 -14.54
C ILE A 227 -20.66 29.55 -14.67
N ARG A 228 -21.81 29.85 -15.28
CA ARG A 228 -22.83 28.88 -15.65
C ARG A 228 -22.93 28.74 -17.18
N TYR A 229 -23.05 27.50 -17.63
CA TYR A 229 -23.22 27.11 -19.02
C TYR A 229 -24.59 26.46 -19.23
N THR A 230 -25.34 26.95 -20.21
CA THR A 230 -26.53 26.27 -20.72
C THR A 230 -26.12 25.40 -21.89
N LEU A 231 -26.42 24.10 -21.82
CA LEU A 231 -26.13 23.13 -22.86
C LEU A 231 -27.27 23.06 -23.89
N SER A 232 -26.97 22.59 -25.10
CA SER A 232 -27.98 22.21 -26.10
C SER A 232 -28.81 21.02 -25.62
N GLU A 233 -29.96 20.78 -26.23
CA GLU A 233 -30.84 19.65 -25.87
C GLU A 233 -30.12 18.29 -25.97
N ASP A 234 -29.29 18.10 -26.99
CA ASP A 234 -28.44 16.90 -27.14
C ASP A 234 -27.20 16.90 -26.23
N SER A 235 -27.01 17.97 -25.45
CA SER A 235 -25.91 18.21 -24.53
C SER A 235 -24.50 18.16 -25.15
N ARG A 236 -24.41 18.41 -26.47
CA ARG A 236 -23.14 18.40 -27.24
C ARG A 236 -22.56 19.78 -27.51
N LYS A 237 -23.26 20.86 -27.16
CA LYS A 237 -22.79 22.23 -27.35
C LYS A 237 -23.14 23.11 -26.15
N VAL A 238 -22.30 24.10 -25.88
CA VAL A 238 -22.62 25.20 -24.96
C VAL A 238 -23.32 26.30 -25.74
N LEU A 239 -24.57 26.63 -25.37
CA LEU A 239 -25.39 27.64 -26.03
C LEU A 239 -25.24 29.04 -25.41
N ARG A 240 -25.08 29.10 -24.08
CA ARG A 240 -25.00 30.35 -23.33
C ARG A 240 -24.01 30.22 -22.17
N THR A 241 -23.32 31.33 -21.89
CA THR A 241 -22.35 31.48 -20.79
C THR A 241 -22.75 32.67 -19.94
N GLU A 242 -22.76 32.50 -18.62
CA GLU A 242 -23.18 33.53 -17.66
C GLU A 242 -22.23 33.59 -16.47
N ILE A 243 -21.82 34.78 -16.06
CA ILE A 243 -21.12 34.96 -14.77
C ILE A 243 -22.19 35.09 -13.68
N ILE A 244 -22.21 34.13 -12.76
CA ILE A 244 -23.21 34.07 -11.67
C ILE A 244 -22.61 34.44 -10.31
N ASN A 245 -21.27 34.52 -10.23
CA ASN A 245 -20.50 35.05 -9.10
C ASN A 245 -19.11 35.48 -9.60
N ASP A 246 -18.55 36.56 -9.08
CA ASP A 246 -17.23 37.05 -9.49
C ASP A 246 -16.29 37.45 -8.34
N ASP A 247 -16.71 37.23 -7.09
CA ASP A 247 -15.98 37.66 -5.89
C ASP A 247 -15.43 36.51 -5.01
N LEU A 248 -16.03 35.32 -5.06
CA LEU A 248 -15.50 34.14 -4.36
C LEU A 248 -14.25 33.61 -5.07
N LYS A 249 -13.26 33.16 -4.30
CA LYS A 249 -11.95 32.77 -4.83
C LYS A 249 -11.70 31.28 -4.62
N GLU A 250 -11.25 30.62 -5.69
CA GLU A 250 -10.90 29.19 -5.71
C GLU A 250 -11.97 28.31 -5.07
N CYS A 251 -13.17 28.30 -5.66
CA CYS A 251 -14.28 27.50 -5.17
C CYS A 251 -14.04 26.03 -5.53
N ARG A 252 -13.53 25.22 -4.60
CA ARG A 252 -13.17 23.80 -4.87
C ARG A 252 -14.33 22.83 -4.67
N GLY A 253 -15.35 23.22 -3.91
CA GLY A 253 -16.55 22.41 -3.70
C GLY A 253 -17.81 23.16 -4.11
N LEU A 254 -18.63 22.55 -4.97
CA LEU A 254 -19.91 23.08 -5.42
C LEU A 254 -20.98 22.02 -5.21
N LEU A 255 -22.08 22.40 -4.56
CA LEU A 255 -23.20 21.50 -4.31
C LEU A 255 -24.53 22.24 -4.47
N TYR A 256 -25.33 21.83 -5.46
CA TYR A 256 -26.73 22.20 -5.52
C TYR A 256 -27.54 21.27 -4.62
N ALA A 257 -28.14 21.83 -3.56
CA ALA A 257 -29.00 21.09 -2.64
C ALA A 257 -29.98 22.05 -1.94
N HIS A 258 -31.11 21.56 -1.46
CA HIS A 258 -32.09 22.35 -0.68
C HIS A 258 -32.46 23.71 -1.32
N GLY A 259 -32.58 23.74 -2.65
CA GLY A 259 -32.89 24.96 -3.42
C GLY A 259 -31.82 26.05 -3.31
N SER A 260 -30.54 25.69 -3.14
CA SER A 260 -29.43 26.63 -2.98
C SER A 260 -28.16 26.05 -3.60
N LEU A 261 -27.20 26.93 -3.91
CA LEU A 261 -25.83 26.53 -4.25
C LEU A 261 -24.94 26.73 -3.02
N TYR A 262 -24.38 25.66 -2.50
CA TYR A 262 -23.34 25.69 -1.47
C TYR A 262 -21.97 25.76 -2.14
N VAL A 263 -21.11 26.63 -1.63
CA VAL A 263 -19.80 26.92 -2.22
C VAL A 263 -18.73 26.87 -1.16
N ASN A 264 -17.83 25.89 -1.24
CA ASN A 264 -16.65 25.80 -0.39
C ASN A 264 -15.50 26.57 -1.05
N ALA A 265 -15.33 27.83 -0.64
CA ALA A 265 -14.43 28.78 -1.28
C ALA A 265 -13.09 28.82 -0.56
N ASN A 266 -12.09 28.16 -1.14
CA ASN A 266 -10.82 27.90 -0.50
C ASN A 266 -10.06 29.19 -0.17
N ASN A 267 -9.82 30.05 -1.16
CA ASN A 267 -9.09 31.31 -0.98
C ASN A 267 -9.96 32.44 -0.42
N SER A 268 -11.27 32.23 -0.31
CA SER A 268 -12.16 33.05 0.52
C SER A 268 -12.26 32.55 1.97
N ASN A 269 -11.56 31.46 2.32
CA ASN A 269 -11.46 30.86 3.65
C ASN A 269 -12.81 30.50 4.31
N ALA A 270 -13.83 30.15 3.52
CA ALA A 270 -15.17 29.92 4.05
C ALA A 270 -16.10 29.12 3.14
N LEU A 271 -17.11 28.52 3.78
CA LEU A 271 -18.29 27.91 3.16
C LEU A 271 -19.44 28.92 3.10
N TYR A 272 -20.01 29.09 1.91
CA TYR A 272 -21.12 30.00 1.63
C TYR A 272 -22.35 29.26 1.11
N ARG A 273 -23.52 29.88 1.27
CA ARG A 273 -24.78 29.52 0.61
C ARG A 273 -25.26 30.66 -0.26
N LEU A 274 -25.41 30.38 -1.56
CA LEU A 274 -25.95 31.28 -2.57
C LEU A 274 -27.39 30.91 -2.91
N ARG A 275 -28.24 31.92 -3.03
CA ARG A 275 -29.66 31.80 -3.40
C ARG A 275 -30.03 32.82 -4.46
N ASP A 276 -30.89 32.38 -5.35
CA ASP A 276 -31.65 33.18 -6.29
C ASP A 276 -33.05 33.33 -5.69
N THR A 277 -33.33 34.50 -5.13
CA THR A 277 -34.57 34.76 -4.37
C THR A 277 -35.68 35.37 -5.22
N ASN A 278 -35.36 35.81 -6.44
CA ASN A 278 -36.31 36.43 -7.37
C ASN A 278 -36.61 35.54 -8.61
N GLY A 279 -35.88 34.44 -8.80
CA GLY A 279 -36.08 33.47 -9.87
C GLY A 279 -35.51 33.90 -11.22
N ASP A 280 -34.66 34.92 -11.28
CA ASP A 280 -34.08 35.42 -12.54
C ASP A 280 -32.86 34.61 -13.02
N GLY A 281 -32.44 33.63 -12.23
CA GLY A 281 -31.27 32.79 -12.48
C GLY A 281 -29.97 33.38 -11.96
N VAL A 282 -29.95 34.51 -11.26
CA VAL A 282 -28.75 35.13 -10.67
C VAL A 282 -28.79 34.97 -9.16
N PHE A 283 -27.65 34.66 -8.55
CA PHE A 283 -27.58 34.56 -7.09
C PHE A 283 -27.49 35.94 -6.45
N ASP A 284 -28.62 36.45 -5.95
CA ASP A 284 -28.77 37.76 -5.31
C ASP A 284 -28.57 37.72 -3.78
N HIS A 285 -28.57 36.53 -3.17
CA HIS A 285 -28.35 36.39 -1.73
C HIS A 285 -27.19 35.44 -1.38
N LYS A 286 -26.18 35.97 -0.70
CA LYS A 286 -24.98 35.24 -0.22
C LYS A 286 -24.91 35.22 1.31
N LYS A 287 -25.00 34.04 1.92
CA LYS A 287 -24.84 33.82 3.37
C LYS A 287 -23.54 33.09 3.67
N LEU A 288 -22.74 33.61 4.60
CA LEU A 288 -21.64 32.88 5.21
C LEU A 288 -22.20 31.80 6.15
N LEU A 289 -21.82 30.53 5.94
CA LEU A 289 -22.21 29.42 6.82
C LEU A 289 -21.12 29.08 7.83
N HIS A 290 -19.88 28.96 7.37
CA HIS A 290 -18.76 28.58 8.22
C HIS A 290 -17.46 29.19 7.71
N ALA A 291 -16.76 29.95 8.56
CA ALA A 291 -15.42 30.45 8.28
C ALA A 291 -14.38 29.54 8.96
N SER A 292 -13.29 29.24 8.28
CA SER A 292 -12.23 28.37 8.80
C SER A 292 -10.84 29.00 8.65
N LYS A 293 -9.97 28.78 9.64
CA LYS A 293 -8.57 29.26 9.65
C LYS A 293 -7.64 28.27 8.95
N GLY A 294 -6.42 28.72 8.63
CA GLY A 294 -5.38 27.90 7.99
C GLY A 294 -5.17 28.24 6.51
N GLY A 295 -4.22 27.55 5.86
CA GLY A 295 -3.77 27.84 4.50
C GLY A 295 -4.64 27.22 3.39
N GLY A 296 -4.38 27.61 2.13
CA GLY A 296 -5.15 27.18 0.95
C GLY A 296 -4.58 25.98 0.17
N GLY A 297 -3.38 25.48 0.48
CA GLY A 297 -2.76 24.36 -0.25
C GLY A 297 -3.60 23.07 -0.14
N HIS A 298 -3.48 22.40 1.01
CA HIS A 298 -4.39 21.30 1.39
C HIS A 298 -5.63 21.90 2.05
N GLY A 299 -6.46 22.52 1.22
CA GLY A 299 -7.39 23.57 1.62
C GLY A 299 -8.80 23.08 1.90
N ARG A 300 -9.76 24.00 1.72
CA ARG A 300 -11.19 23.68 1.75
C ARG A 300 -11.58 23.12 0.40
N ASN A 301 -11.84 21.81 0.34
CA ASN A 301 -12.02 21.10 -0.91
C ASN A 301 -13.52 20.92 -1.20
N ASP A 302 -14.02 19.69 -1.30
CA ASP A 302 -15.34 19.40 -1.88
C ASP A 302 -16.54 19.46 -0.88
N LEU A 303 -17.75 19.35 -1.43
CA LEU A 303 -19.03 19.27 -0.74
C LEU A 303 -19.86 18.08 -1.23
N ALA A 304 -20.57 17.40 -0.33
CA ALA A 304 -21.60 16.45 -0.72
C ALA A 304 -22.82 16.49 0.20
N LEU A 305 -23.94 16.04 -0.35
CA LEU A 305 -25.19 15.86 0.38
C LEU A 305 -25.24 14.43 0.93
N GLY A 306 -25.34 14.29 2.25
CA GLY A 306 -25.49 13.00 2.89
C GLY A 306 -26.90 12.44 2.75
N SER A 307 -27.02 11.11 2.92
CA SER A 307 -28.32 10.40 2.97
C SER A 307 -29.24 10.88 4.10
N ASP A 308 -28.66 11.54 5.10
CA ASP A 308 -29.30 12.20 6.25
C ASP A 308 -29.75 13.65 5.98
N GLN A 309 -29.68 14.12 4.73
CA GLN A 309 -30.05 15.46 4.30
C GLN A 309 -29.18 16.58 4.90
N LYS A 310 -27.97 16.26 5.36
CA LYS A 310 -26.99 17.24 5.86
C LYS A 310 -25.90 17.51 4.83
N ILE A 311 -25.28 18.68 4.97
CA ILE A 311 -24.16 19.11 4.13
C ILE A 311 -22.86 18.64 4.76
N TYR A 312 -22.03 17.96 3.98
CA TYR A 312 -20.70 17.51 4.36
C TYR A 312 -19.65 18.33 3.60
N ALA A 313 -18.70 18.91 4.32
CA ALA A 313 -17.57 19.67 3.78
C ALA A 313 -16.25 19.00 4.17
N ILE A 314 -15.41 18.70 3.18
CA ILE A 314 -14.13 18.01 3.39
C ILE A 314 -12.95 18.96 3.23
N HIS A 315 -12.03 18.91 4.19
CA HIS A 315 -10.89 19.82 4.29
C HIS A 315 -9.59 19.04 4.44
N GLY A 316 -8.50 19.59 3.89
CA GLY A 316 -7.14 19.12 4.09
C GLY A 316 -6.49 19.64 5.37
N ASP A 317 -5.29 19.13 5.64
CA ASP A 317 -4.50 19.38 6.84
C ASP A 317 -3.90 20.80 6.95
N SER A 318 -4.04 21.62 5.90
CA SER A 318 -3.71 23.04 5.97
C SER A 318 -4.85 23.87 6.58
N VAL A 319 -6.06 23.33 6.66
CA VAL A 319 -7.19 23.95 7.36
C VAL A 319 -7.13 23.55 8.82
N HIS A 320 -7.12 24.53 9.73
CA HIS A 320 -7.04 24.24 11.16
C HIS A 320 -8.31 23.53 11.63
N LEU A 321 -8.15 22.55 12.51
CA LEU A 321 -9.27 21.90 13.17
C LEU A 321 -10.12 22.95 13.91
N PRO A 322 -11.46 22.98 13.74
CA PRO A 322 -12.29 23.96 14.42
C PRO A 322 -12.25 23.83 15.96
N GLU A 323 -11.99 24.93 16.66
CA GLU A 323 -12.06 25.01 18.12
C GLU A 323 -13.51 25.09 18.61
N GLY A 324 -13.82 24.45 19.75
CA GLY A 324 -15.14 24.50 20.38
C GLY A 324 -16.28 23.84 19.59
N MET A 325 -16.01 23.33 18.39
CA MET A 325 -16.97 22.58 17.59
C MET A 325 -17.22 21.22 18.22
N SER A 326 -18.47 20.76 18.11
CA SER A 326 -18.83 19.40 18.48
C SER A 326 -18.00 18.37 17.71
N ASP A 327 -17.37 17.43 18.41
CA ASP A 327 -16.45 16.46 17.80
C ASP A 327 -16.94 15.03 18.03
N ARG A 328 -17.16 14.28 16.94
CA ARG A 328 -17.56 12.86 17.01
C ARG A 328 -16.39 11.90 17.18
N THR A 329 -15.15 12.36 16.96
CA THR A 329 -13.95 11.55 17.17
C THR A 329 -13.71 11.31 18.67
N SER A 330 -12.72 10.49 19.01
CA SER A 330 -12.39 10.20 20.41
C SER A 330 -12.11 11.50 21.18
N PRO A 331 -12.77 11.79 22.32
CA PRO A 331 -12.42 12.96 23.14
C PRO A 331 -11.05 12.82 23.79
N LEU A 332 -10.53 11.59 23.89
CA LEU A 332 -9.22 11.30 24.47
C LEU A 332 -8.08 11.59 23.51
N ARG A 333 -8.34 11.83 22.22
CA ARG A 333 -7.31 12.16 21.24
C ARG A 333 -6.55 13.44 21.59
N ARG A 334 -7.19 14.41 22.27
CA ARG A 334 -6.53 15.66 22.67
C ARG A 334 -5.52 15.47 23.79
N LYS A 335 -5.48 14.29 24.42
CA LYS A 335 -4.48 13.92 25.43
C LYS A 335 -3.19 13.32 24.82
N PHE A 336 -3.13 13.14 23.50
CA PHE A 336 -1.88 12.78 22.84
C PHE A 336 -0.87 13.92 22.98
N ASP A 337 0.37 13.60 23.35
CA ASP A 337 1.46 14.58 23.46
C ASP A 337 2.57 14.27 22.43
N PRO A 338 2.84 15.17 21.47
CA PRO A 338 2.08 16.38 21.17
C PRO A 338 0.74 16.06 20.48
N PHE A 339 -0.27 16.90 20.70
CA PHE A 339 -1.49 16.91 19.90
C PHE A 339 -1.24 17.75 18.64
N TYR A 340 -1.58 17.23 17.46
CA TYR A 340 -1.48 17.97 16.22
C TYR A 340 -2.85 18.47 15.77
N GLU A 341 -2.93 19.75 15.44
CA GLU A 341 -4.13 20.40 14.90
C GLU A 341 -4.18 20.37 13.36
N ASN A 342 -3.05 20.07 12.71
CA ASN A 342 -2.91 20.01 11.27
C ASN A 342 -3.30 18.62 10.77
N GLU A 343 -4.59 18.41 10.65
CA GLU A 343 -5.16 17.21 10.04
C GLU A 343 -6.41 17.55 9.21
N GLY A 344 -6.54 16.87 8.08
CA GLY A 344 -7.73 16.92 7.27
C GLY A 344 -8.91 16.30 8.02
N HIS A 345 -10.09 16.87 7.82
CA HIS A 345 -11.29 16.56 8.56
C HIS A 345 -12.54 16.79 7.71
N VAL A 346 -13.65 16.21 8.14
CA VAL A 346 -14.96 16.40 7.53
C VAL A 346 -15.89 17.08 8.53
N ILE A 347 -16.49 18.20 8.13
CA ILE A 347 -17.54 18.88 8.88
C ILE A 347 -18.89 18.48 8.31
N ARG A 348 -19.85 18.19 9.18
CA ARG A 348 -21.25 17.92 8.84
C ARG A 348 -22.14 18.95 9.52
N MET A 349 -23.11 19.53 8.80
CA MET A 349 -24.01 20.57 9.33
C MET A 349 -25.42 20.51 8.72
N ASP A 350 -26.38 21.16 9.37
CA ASP A 350 -27.72 21.36 8.81
C ASP A 350 -27.68 22.29 7.57
N PRO A 351 -28.68 22.23 6.67
CA PRO A 351 -28.72 23.03 5.43
C PRO A 351 -28.63 24.56 5.64
N ASP A 352 -28.93 25.05 6.84
CA ASP A 352 -28.85 26.47 7.18
C ASP A 352 -27.51 26.89 7.82
N GLY A 353 -26.59 25.94 8.01
CA GLY A 353 -25.30 26.08 8.66
C GLY A 353 -25.30 25.80 10.16
N THR A 354 -26.45 25.46 10.76
CA THR A 354 -26.54 25.17 12.19
C THR A 354 -26.06 23.76 12.55
N ASN A 355 -25.82 23.55 13.84
CA ASN A 355 -25.34 22.27 14.42
C ASN A 355 -24.11 21.67 13.73
N PRO A 356 -23.04 22.45 13.45
CA PRO A 356 -21.85 21.90 12.82
C PRO A 356 -21.13 20.95 13.78
N GLU A 357 -20.65 19.85 13.22
CA GLU A 357 -19.84 18.87 13.96
C GLU A 357 -18.72 18.30 13.09
N ILE A 358 -17.58 18.01 13.73
CA ILE A 358 -16.51 17.21 13.13
C ILE A 358 -17.01 15.78 13.04
N PHE A 359 -17.23 15.30 11.82
CA PHE A 359 -17.71 13.97 11.51
C PHE A 359 -16.59 12.93 11.64
N CYS A 360 -15.42 13.21 11.04
CA CYS A 360 -14.21 12.41 11.14
C CYS A 360 -12.96 13.30 10.93
N GLY A 361 -11.77 12.78 11.26
CA GLY A 361 -10.50 13.50 11.20
C GLY A 361 -9.30 12.61 10.84
N GLY A 362 -8.10 13.15 10.99
CA GLY A 362 -6.85 12.43 10.71
C GLY A 362 -6.59 12.14 9.23
N LEU A 363 -7.14 12.93 8.30
CA LEU A 363 -6.87 12.84 6.86
C LEU A 363 -5.66 13.74 6.49
N ARG A 364 -5.06 13.57 5.31
CA ARG A 364 -3.99 14.49 4.84
C ARG A 364 -4.55 15.60 3.96
N ASN A 365 -4.89 15.28 2.72
CA ASN A 365 -5.46 16.20 1.76
C ASN A 365 -6.53 15.47 0.92
N PRO A 366 -7.66 15.13 1.55
CA PRO A 366 -8.79 14.55 0.86
C PRO A 366 -9.46 15.62 0.00
N TYR A 367 -9.49 15.42 -1.33
CA TYR A 367 -10.03 16.44 -2.23
C TYR A 367 -11.55 16.31 -2.40
N GLY A 368 -12.03 15.22 -3.01
CA GLY A 368 -13.46 14.98 -3.24
C GLY A 368 -14.14 14.18 -2.12
N LEU A 369 -15.46 14.28 -1.99
CA LEU A 369 -16.26 13.26 -1.30
C LEU A 369 -17.54 12.91 -2.06
N ASP A 370 -18.00 11.66 -1.96
CA ASP A 370 -19.30 11.27 -2.48
C ASP A 370 -19.88 10.05 -1.74
N PHE A 371 -21.18 9.83 -1.89
CA PHE A 371 -21.92 8.76 -1.24
C PHE A 371 -22.29 7.65 -2.23
N ASN A 372 -22.11 6.40 -1.82
CA ASN A 372 -22.59 5.27 -2.61
C ASN A 372 -24.10 5.03 -2.41
N ALA A 373 -24.66 4.06 -3.13
CA ALA A 373 -26.07 3.68 -3.03
C ALA A 373 -26.50 3.13 -1.65
N ASP A 374 -25.56 2.72 -0.80
CA ASP A 374 -25.83 2.29 0.58
C ASP A 374 -25.89 3.47 1.56
N GLY A 375 -25.58 4.69 1.11
CA GLY A 375 -25.49 5.90 1.93
C GLY A 375 -24.18 6.04 2.69
N GLU A 376 -23.11 5.41 2.22
CA GLU A 376 -21.78 5.43 2.83
C GLU A 376 -20.84 6.40 2.09
N ALA A 377 -20.07 7.19 2.84
CA ALA A 377 -19.22 8.25 2.29
C ALA A 377 -17.80 7.76 1.96
N PHE A 378 -17.27 8.19 0.81
CA PHE A 378 -15.91 7.88 0.39
C PHE A 378 -15.14 9.12 -0.03
N THR A 379 -13.83 9.06 0.12
CA THR A 379 -12.91 10.07 -0.40
C THR A 379 -11.66 9.41 -0.99
N TYR A 380 -10.87 10.23 -1.69
CA TYR A 380 -9.55 9.90 -2.19
C TYR A 380 -8.54 10.85 -1.54
N ASP A 381 -7.76 10.31 -0.60
CA ASP A 381 -6.80 11.07 0.21
C ASP A 381 -5.42 11.04 -0.43
N ALA A 382 -4.69 12.15 -0.37
CA ALA A 382 -3.43 12.33 -1.06
C ALA A 382 -2.28 11.57 -0.39
N ASP A 383 -1.27 11.21 -1.18
CA ASP A 383 -0.03 10.60 -0.70
C ASP A 383 0.82 11.59 0.09
N ALA A 384 1.89 11.13 0.74
CA ALA A 384 2.93 12.00 1.32
C ALA A 384 4.14 12.07 0.37
N GLU A 385 3.95 12.66 -0.81
CA GLU A 385 4.90 12.60 -1.93
C GLU A 385 6.30 13.14 -1.61
N PHE A 386 6.42 14.01 -0.61
CA PHE A 386 7.71 14.50 -0.13
C PHE A 386 8.62 13.38 0.38
N ASP A 387 8.01 12.34 0.94
CA ASP A 387 8.65 11.22 1.64
C ASP A 387 8.68 9.94 0.81
N MET A 388 8.44 10.03 -0.50
CA MET A 388 8.48 8.86 -1.37
C MET A 388 9.84 8.14 -1.27
N GLY A 389 9.76 6.82 -1.12
CA GLY A 389 10.92 5.96 -0.86
C GLY A 389 11.28 5.78 0.61
N THR A 390 10.57 6.43 1.51
CA THR A 390 10.71 6.21 2.96
C THR A 390 9.66 5.23 3.50
N PRO A 391 9.87 4.63 4.68
CA PRO A 391 8.91 3.69 5.30
C PRO A 391 7.66 4.36 5.87
N TRP A 392 7.75 5.67 6.11
CA TRP A 392 6.65 6.51 6.56
C TRP A 392 5.93 7.19 5.39
N TYR A 393 6.32 6.89 4.14
CA TYR A 393 5.51 7.24 2.98
C TYR A 393 4.10 6.67 3.15
N ARG A 394 3.11 7.48 2.78
CA ARG A 394 1.72 7.09 2.72
C ARG A 394 1.27 7.21 1.27
N PRO A 395 0.76 6.13 0.64
CA PRO A 395 0.21 6.21 -0.70
C PRO A 395 -1.11 7.00 -0.70
N THR A 396 -1.59 7.34 -1.89
CA THR A 396 -2.96 7.77 -2.08
C THR A 396 -3.90 6.61 -1.79
N GLN A 397 -5.02 6.89 -1.12
CA GLN A 397 -5.92 5.85 -0.61
C GLN A 397 -7.38 6.23 -0.80
N VAL A 398 -8.20 5.24 -1.15
CA VAL A 398 -9.65 5.34 -1.02
C VAL A 398 -10.02 5.08 0.43
N LYS A 399 -10.69 6.05 1.06
CA LYS A 399 -11.09 5.97 2.47
C LYS A 399 -12.60 5.92 2.60
N HIS A 400 -13.09 4.96 3.36
CA HIS A 400 -14.49 4.88 3.78
C HIS A 400 -14.70 5.72 5.04
N LEU A 401 -15.33 6.88 4.87
CA LEU A 401 -15.53 7.89 5.90
C LEU A 401 -16.70 7.49 6.81
N THR A 402 -16.40 7.21 8.08
CA THR A 402 -17.36 6.78 9.09
C THR A 402 -17.35 7.73 10.29
N SER A 403 -18.47 7.80 11.01
CA SER A 403 -18.62 8.75 12.12
C SER A 403 -17.58 8.47 13.20
N GLY A 404 -16.86 9.50 13.63
CA GLY A 404 -15.82 9.45 14.67
C GLY A 404 -14.49 8.84 14.24
N ALA A 405 -14.34 8.43 12.97
CA ALA A 405 -13.09 7.87 12.47
C ALA A 405 -11.92 8.87 12.55
N ASP A 406 -10.74 8.35 12.87
CA ASP A 406 -9.46 9.08 12.88
C ASP A 406 -8.44 8.30 12.05
N PHE A 407 -8.13 8.79 10.85
CA PHE A 407 -7.22 8.13 9.91
C PHE A 407 -5.73 8.38 10.19
N GLY A 408 -5.40 8.91 11.38
CA GLY A 408 -4.05 8.86 11.93
C GLY A 408 -3.00 9.77 11.30
N TRP A 409 -3.37 10.63 10.35
CA TRP A 409 -2.45 11.65 9.83
C TRP A 409 -2.11 12.66 10.93
N ARG A 410 -0.81 12.82 11.22
CA ARG A 410 -0.25 13.71 12.25
C ARG A 410 1.09 14.29 11.80
N ALA A 411 1.08 14.85 10.59
CA ALA A 411 2.28 15.09 9.80
C ALA A 411 3.09 13.80 9.54
N VAL A 412 4.01 13.86 8.60
CA VAL A 412 4.72 12.73 7.99
C VAL A 412 5.17 11.65 9.00
N THR A 413 6.11 11.98 9.90
CA THR A 413 6.72 11.01 10.82
C THR A 413 5.93 10.82 12.12
N GLY A 414 4.95 11.68 12.39
CA GLY A 414 4.01 11.53 13.51
C GLY A 414 2.81 10.66 13.16
N SER A 415 2.56 10.42 11.87
CA SER A 415 1.44 9.61 11.40
C SER A 415 1.62 8.16 11.78
N TRP A 416 0.57 7.57 12.33
CA TRP A 416 0.64 6.18 12.72
C TRP A 416 0.24 5.21 11.60
N PRO A 417 0.74 3.96 11.62
CA PRO A 417 0.37 2.96 10.62
C PRO A 417 -1.08 2.46 10.82
N PRO A 418 -1.71 1.95 9.74
CA PRO A 418 -3.09 1.49 9.78
C PRO A 418 -3.36 0.41 10.82
N TYR A 419 -2.43 -0.53 11.08
CA TYR A 419 -2.62 -1.69 11.97
C TYR A 419 -2.87 -1.35 13.46
N PHE A 420 -3.01 -0.08 13.81
CA PHE A 420 -3.33 0.40 15.14
C PHE A 420 -4.83 0.34 15.43
N PRO A 421 -5.30 -0.16 16.59
CA PRO A 421 -6.72 -0.24 16.94
C PRO A 421 -7.51 1.08 16.87
N ASP A 422 -6.84 2.21 17.05
CA ASP A 422 -7.46 3.54 16.93
C ASP A 422 -7.82 3.88 15.46
N HIS A 423 -7.06 3.32 14.52
CA HIS A 423 -7.18 3.61 13.11
C HIS A 423 -8.30 2.76 12.49
N PRO A 424 -9.21 3.36 11.71
CA PRO A 424 -10.31 2.63 11.10
C PRO A 424 -9.84 1.56 10.11
N ASP A 425 -8.73 1.82 9.42
CA ASP A 425 -8.14 0.89 8.45
C ASP A 425 -7.21 -0.17 9.10
N ASN A 426 -7.41 -0.52 10.38
CA ASN A 426 -6.56 -1.47 11.11
C ASN A 426 -6.56 -2.91 10.63
N THR A 427 -7.54 -3.25 9.80
CA THR A 427 -7.52 -4.45 8.99
C THR A 427 -7.11 -4.11 7.55
N GLN A 428 -7.75 -3.11 6.93
CA GLN A 428 -7.28 -2.51 5.67
C GLN A 428 -7.94 -1.16 5.37
N ALA A 429 -7.25 -0.34 4.57
CA ALA A 429 -7.91 0.74 3.81
C ALA A 429 -8.84 0.12 2.77
N ALA A 430 -9.84 0.88 2.31
CA ALA A 430 -10.74 0.35 1.28
C ALA A 430 -9.92 -0.08 0.05
N ILE A 431 -9.01 0.78 -0.41
CA ILE A 431 -8.03 0.50 -1.48
C ILE A 431 -6.79 1.41 -1.34
N ASP A 432 -5.59 0.84 -1.49
CA ASP A 432 -4.35 1.59 -1.73
C ASP A 432 -4.15 1.75 -3.25
N ILE A 433 -4.12 3.00 -3.74
CA ILE A 433 -3.98 3.31 -5.17
C ILE A 433 -2.51 3.51 -5.56
N GLY A 434 -1.70 3.98 -4.63
CA GLY A 434 -0.26 4.17 -4.83
C GLY A 434 0.13 5.65 -4.87
N LYS A 435 0.64 6.13 -6.00
CA LYS A 435 1.09 7.52 -6.17
C LYS A 435 0.02 8.29 -6.94
N GLY A 436 -0.16 9.56 -6.66
CA GLY A 436 -1.08 10.39 -7.44
C GLY A 436 -1.44 11.70 -6.77
N SER A 437 -2.24 12.51 -7.45
CA SER A 437 -2.77 13.75 -6.87
C SER A 437 -4.28 13.77 -6.99
N PRO A 438 -5.02 13.47 -5.90
CA PRO A 438 -6.48 13.51 -5.89
C PRO A 438 -7.02 14.90 -6.21
N THR A 439 -8.03 14.97 -7.07
CA THR A 439 -8.77 16.20 -7.38
C THR A 439 -10.28 16.04 -7.35
N GLY A 440 -10.81 14.84 -7.11
CA GLY A 440 -12.24 14.65 -6.99
C GLY A 440 -12.61 13.18 -6.87
N VAL A 441 -13.83 12.94 -6.41
CA VAL A 441 -14.44 11.61 -6.40
C VAL A 441 -15.93 11.72 -6.74
N LYS A 442 -16.46 10.78 -7.50
CA LYS A 442 -17.91 10.66 -7.76
C LYS A 442 -18.33 9.22 -8.00
N PHE A 443 -19.51 8.84 -7.54
CA PHE A 443 -20.12 7.57 -7.91
C PHE A 443 -20.83 7.67 -9.27
N GLY A 444 -20.72 6.60 -10.06
CA GLY A 444 -21.37 6.48 -11.37
C GLY A 444 -22.89 6.26 -11.32
N THR A 445 -23.55 6.41 -10.17
CA THR A 445 -24.93 5.94 -9.95
C THR A 445 -25.96 6.62 -10.84
N SER A 446 -25.67 7.82 -11.34
CA SER A 446 -26.51 8.57 -12.28
C SER A 446 -26.10 8.39 -13.74
N SER A 447 -25.11 7.55 -14.02
CA SER A 447 -24.61 7.35 -15.39
C SER A 447 -25.45 6.35 -16.18
N HIS A 448 -25.46 6.52 -17.51
CA HIS A 448 -25.95 5.53 -18.46
C HIS A 448 -24.83 4.61 -18.98
N PHE A 449 -23.77 4.43 -18.19
CA PHE A 449 -22.68 3.52 -18.53
C PHE A 449 -23.09 2.06 -18.33
N SER A 450 -22.20 1.11 -18.64
CA SER A 450 -22.49 -0.29 -18.32
C SER A 450 -22.58 -0.52 -16.81
N VAL A 451 -23.29 -1.57 -16.41
CA VAL A 451 -23.68 -1.84 -15.00
C VAL A 451 -22.51 -1.76 -14.02
N ASP A 452 -21.35 -2.32 -14.36
CA ASP A 452 -20.17 -2.30 -13.48
C ASP A 452 -19.69 -0.87 -13.20
N TYR A 453 -19.79 0.01 -14.19
CA TYR A 453 -19.34 1.40 -14.12
C TYR A 453 -20.38 2.33 -13.51
N GLN A 454 -21.68 1.97 -13.55
CA GLN A 454 -22.71 2.69 -12.81
C GLN A 454 -22.53 2.57 -11.28
N ARG A 455 -21.89 1.49 -10.82
CA ARG A 455 -21.62 1.26 -9.39
C ARG A 455 -20.19 1.64 -8.98
N ALA A 456 -19.35 2.02 -9.94
CA ALA A 456 -17.97 2.36 -9.68
C ALA A 456 -17.86 3.72 -8.98
N LEU A 457 -16.83 3.84 -8.14
CA LEU A 457 -16.34 5.12 -7.65
C LEU A 457 -15.26 5.62 -8.61
N TYR A 458 -15.46 6.81 -9.16
CA TYR A 458 -14.48 7.46 -10.02
C TYR A 458 -13.54 8.31 -9.20
N LEU A 459 -12.24 8.14 -9.42
CA LEU A 459 -11.19 8.95 -8.78
C LEU A 459 -10.44 9.75 -9.84
N LEU A 460 -10.25 11.04 -9.59
CA LEU A 460 -9.45 11.89 -10.46
C LEU A 460 -8.00 11.92 -9.97
N ASP A 461 -7.07 11.63 -10.87
CA ASP A 461 -5.64 11.74 -10.64
C ASP A 461 -5.02 12.77 -11.59
N TRP A 462 -4.85 13.97 -11.05
CA TRP A 462 -4.37 15.15 -11.75
C TRP A 462 -2.94 14.98 -12.26
N THR A 463 -2.09 14.33 -11.45
CA THR A 463 -0.66 14.18 -11.73
C THR A 463 -0.41 13.34 -12.96
N TYR A 464 -1.04 12.16 -13.04
CA TYR A 464 -0.79 11.20 -14.12
C TYR A 464 -1.80 11.26 -15.27
N GLY A 465 -2.72 12.21 -15.19
CA GLY A 465 -3.65 12.55 -16.25
C GLY A 465 -4.68 11.47 -16.52
N ARG A 466 -5.36 10.98 -15.48
CA ARG A 466 -6.25 9.82 -15.56
C ARG A 466 -7.46 9.93 -14.66
N ILE A 467 -8.54 9.29 -15.09
CA ILE A 467 -9.71 8.95 -14.29
C ILE A 467 -9.65 7.46 -14.03
N LEU A 468 -9.70 7.08 -12.76
CA LEU A 468 -9.69 5.70 -12.31
C LEU A 468 -11.12 5.27 -11.97
N ALA A 469 -11.47 4.02 -12.30
CA ALA A 469 -12.71 3.39 -11.84
C ALA A 469 -12.40 2.38 -10.74
N VAL A 470 -13.05 2.55 -9.60
CA VAL A 470 -12.92 1.70 -8.42
C VAL A 470 -14.15 0.81 -8.29
N HIS A 471 -13.92 -0.51 -8.25
CA HIS A 471 -14.96 -1.52 -8.08
C HIS A 471 -14.99 -2.00 -6.64
N LEU A 472 -15.89 -1.41 -5.84
CA LEU A 472 -16.07 -1.74 -4.43
C LEU A 472 -16.95 -2.98 -4.26
N ILE A 473 -16.56 -3.85 -3.32
CA ILE A 473 -17.39 -4.93 -2.80
C ILE A 473 -17.57 -4.79 -1.28
N PRO A 474 -18.76 -5.12 -0.75
CA PRO A 474 -18.98 -5.10 0.70
C PRO A 474 -18.11 -6.11 1.44
N ARG A 475 -17.59 -5.71 2.60
CA ARG A 475 -16.75 -6.52 3.48
C ARG A 475 -17.02 -6.13 4.94
N GLY A 476 -17.81 -6.94 5.64
CA GLY A 476 -18.32 -6.57 6.96
C GLY A 476 -19.16 -5.29 6.90
N SER A 477 -18.94 -4.34 7.81
CA SER A 477 -19.55 -3.02 7.76
C SER A 477 -18.81 -2.01 6.85
N SER A 478 -17.78 -2.46 6.13
CA SER A 478 -16.98 -1.64 5.22
C SER A 478 -16.93 -2.25 3.81
N TYR A 479 -15.90 -1.90 3.04
CA TYR A 479 -15.70 -2.31 1.66
C TYR A 479 -14.22 -2.61 1.41
N MET A 480 -13.98 -3.45 0.41
CA MET A 480 -12.69 -3.57 -0.27
C MET A 480 -12.92 -3.38 -1.78
N GLY A 481 -11.86 -3.28 -2.57
CA GLY A 481 -12.02 -3.26 -4.03
C GLY A 481 -10.73 -3.32 -4.79
N ALA A 482 -10.84 -3.12 -6.10
CA ALA A 482 -9.71 -2.92 -6.99
C ALA A 482 -10.01 -1.80 -7.98
N THR A 483 -8.97 -1.36 -8.68
CA THR A 483 -9.00 -0.16 -9.51
C THR A 483 -8.46 -0.46 -10.90
N GLU A 484 -9.06 0.16 -11.91
CA GLU A 484 -8.53 0.18 -13.27
C GLU A 484 -8.49 1.62 -13.82
N VAL A 485 -7.69 1.83 -14.85
CA VAL A 485 -7.70 3.10 -15.59
C VAL A 485 -8.93 3.13 -16.48
N PHE A 486 -9.86 4.04 -16.20
CA PHE A 486 -11.07 4.23 -17.01
C PHE A 486 -10.77 5.10 -18.24
N LEU A 487 -10.03 6.18 -18.03
CA LEU A 487 -9.66 7.14 -19.06
C LEU A 487 -8.28 7.71 -18.73
N ARG A 488 -7.41 7.87 -19.72
CA ARG A 488 -6.11 8.57 -19.58
C ARG A 488 -5.83 9.48 -20.77
N GLY A 489 -5.18 10.62 -20.52
CA GLY A 489 -4.65 11.51 -21.55
C GLY A 489 -3.35 12.18 -21.12
N GLN A 490 -2.63 12.79 -22.06
CA GLN A 490 -1.37 13.52 -21.79
C GLN A 490 -1.22 14.75 -22.74
N PRO A 491 -1.48 16.00 -22.28
CA PRO A 491 -1.87 16.33 -20.92
C PRO A 491 -3.34 16.07 -20.62
N LEU A 492 -3.67 15.73 -19.37
CA LEU A 492 -5.05 15.59 -18.91
C LEU A 492 -5.19 15.80 -17.40
N ASN A 493 -4.78 16.96 -16.92
CA ASN A 493 -4.86 17.33 -15.51
C ASN A 493 -6.31 17.60 -15.05
N VAL A 494 -7.06 16.52 -14.84
CA VAL A 494 -8.47 16.51 -14.43
C VAL A 494 -8.66 17.16 -13.07
N THR A 495 -9.68 18.02 -12.92
CA THR A 495 -9.93 18.79 -11.69
C THR A 495 -11.26 18.49 -11.03
N ASP A 496 -12.30 18.13 -11.78
CA ASP A 496 -13.58 17.67 -11.23
C ASP A 496 -14.41 16.95 -12.29
N LEU A 497 -15.43 16.20 -11.85
CA LEU A 497 -16.39 15.55 -12.73
C LEU A 497 -17.80 15.49 -12.13
N GLY A 498 -18.79 15.38 -12.99
CA GLY A 498 -20.19 15.13 -12.63
C GLY A 498 -20.92 14.34 -13.72
N PHE A 499 -22.13 13.88 -13.44
CA PHE A 499 -22.99 13.21 -14.41
C PHE A 499 -24.14 14.12 -14.80
N GLY A 500 -24.31 14.36 -16.10
CA GLY A 500 -25.36 15.22 -16.64
C GLY A 500 -26.73 14.54 -16.65
N PRO A 501 -27.81 15.29 -16.93
CA PRO A 501 -29.16 14.71 -17.05
C PRO A 501 -29.31 13.66 -18.16
N ASP A 502 -28.41 13.66 -19.13
CA ASP A 502 -28.33 12.68 -20.22
C ASP A 502 -27.63 11.36 -19.79
N GLY A 503 -27.16 11.29 -18.54
CA GLY A 503 -26.40 10.17 -17.98
C GLY A 503 -24.97 10.04 -18.49
N ALA A 504 -24.46 11.03 -19.23
CA ALA A 504 -23.05 11.07 -19.61
C ALA A 504 -22.19 11.64 -18.47
N MET A 505 -20.92 11.24 -18.44
CA MET A 505 -19.94 11.87 -17.55
C MET A 505 -19.46 13.17 -18.19
N TYR A 506 -19.39 14.24 -17.40
CA TYR A 506 -18.75 15.48 -17.76
C TYR A 506 -17.57 15.68 -16.82
N PHE A 507 -16.42 16.05 -17.36
CA PHE A 507 -15.27 16.37 -16.54
C PHE A 507 -14.57 17.61 -17.06
N ILE A 508 -13.88 18.30 -16.15
CA ILE A 508 -13.05 19.45 -16.46
C ILE A 508 -11.57 19.16 -16.19
N THR A 509 -10.72 19.87 -16.91
CA THR A 509 -9.27 19.96 -16.62
C THR A 509 -8.93 21.35 -16.12
N GLY A 510 -7.81 21.50 -15.41
CA GLY A 510 -7.34 22.81 -14.95
C GLY A 510 -6.42 22.76 -13.73
N GLY A 511 -6.45 23.84 -12.95
CA GLY A 511 -5.56 24.10 -11.83
C GLY A 511 -4.18 24.61 -12.25
N ARG A 512 -3.50 25.33 -11.36
CA ARG A 512 -2.18 25.95 -11.63
C ARG A 512 -2.16 26.82 -12.89
N LYS A 513 -3.27 27.51 -13.18
CA LYS A 513 -3.39 28.40 -14.35
C LYS A 513 -3.23 27.70 -15.71
N THR A 514 -3.38 26.37 -15.79
CA THR A 514 -3.31 25.67 -17.08
C THR A 514 -4.57 25.87 -17.91
N GLN A 515 -4.46 25.67 -19.22
CA GLN A 515 -5.62 25.67 -20.11
C GLN A 515 -6.62 24.58 -19.69
N SER A 516 -7.90 24.96 -19.62
CA SER A 516 -8.99 24.10 -19.14
C SER A 516 -9.88 23.68 -20.30
N GLY A 517 -10.43 22.47 -20.21
CA GLY A 517 -11.39 21.93 -21.16
C GLY A 517 -12.57 21.30 -20.44
N LEU A 518 -13.75 21.39 -21.05
CA LEU A 518 -14.96 20.70 -20.65
C LEU A 518 -15.19 19.54 -21.61
N TYR A 519 -15.19 18.33 -21.07
CA TYR A 519 -15.32 17.10 -21.83
C TYR A 519 -16.60 16.37 -21.46
N ARG A 520 -17.14 15.62 -22.43
CA ARG A 520 -18.28 14.72 -22.25
C ARG A 520 -17.86 13.31 -22.64
N VAL A 521 -18.15 12.32 -21.80
CA VAL A 521 -17.89 10.90 -22.05
C VAL A 521 -19.21 10.14 -22.05
N SER A 522 -19.47 9.43 -23.15
CA SER A 522 -20.68 8.64 -23.35
C SER A 522 -20.35 7.17 -23.62
N TYR A 523 -21.32 6.30 -23.36
CA TYR A 523 -21.25 4.86 -23.64
C TYR A 523 -22.08 4.54 -24.88
N SER A 524 -21.51 3.83 -25.86
CA SER A 524 -22.11 3.66 -27.19
C SER A 524 -23.03 2.45 -27.35
N ARG A 525 -23.17 1.60 -26.32
CA ARG A 525 -24.06 0.44 -26.33
C ARG A 525 -25.23 0.63 -25.37
N THR A 526 -26.31 -0.11 -25.61
CA THR A 526 -27.37 -0.27 -24.61
C THR A 526 -26.79 -0.95 -23.38
N THR A 527 -27.08 -0.39 -22.21
CA THR A 527 -26.70 -0.99 -20.92
C THR A 527 -27.29 -2.38 -20.79
N ALA A 528 -26.43 -3.39 -20.73
CA ALA A 528 -26.83 -4.76 -20.50
C ALA A 528 -27.49 -4.92 -19.13
N GLN A 529 -28.32 -5.95 -18.95
CA GLN A 529 -28.86 -6.28 -17.63
C GLN A 529 -27.71 -6.68 -16.67
N PRO A 530 -27.81 -6.32 -15.37
CA PRO A 530 -26.86 -6.79 -14.38
C PRO A 530 -26.78 -8.32 -14.41
N ARG A 531 -25.56 -8.87 -14.27
CA ARG A 531 -25.43 -10.31 -14.11
C ARG A 531 -26.15 -10.77 -12.86
N GLU A 532 -26.61 -12.02 -12.87
CA GLU A 532 -27.10 -12.63 -11.65
C GLU A 532 -25.95 -12.76 -10.64
N LEU A 533 -26.22 -12.33 -9.40
CA LEU A 533 -25.31 -12.52 -8.28
C LEU A 533 -25.30 -13.99 -7.87
N SER A 534 -24.12 -14.52 -7.58
CA SER A 534 -23.96 -15.84 -6.98
C SER A 534 -24.60 -15.91 -5.58
N PRO A 535 -24.92 -17.10 -5.06
CA PRO A 535 -25.35 -17.28 -3.68
C PRO A 535 -24.45 -16.57 -2.66
N GLN A 536 -23.13 -16.65 -2.83
CA GLN A 536 -22.17 -16.02 -1.93
C GLN A 536 -22.28 -14.49 -1.95
N GLU A 537 -22.38 -13.89 -3.13
CA GLU A 537 -22.53 -12.43 -3.27
C GLU A 537 -23.85 -11.93 -2.67
N LYS A 538 -24.95 -12.65 -2.91
CA LYS A 538 -26.27 -12.34 -2.32
C LYS A 538 -26.18 -12.35 -0.79
N HIS A 539 -25.53 -13.37 -0.22
CA HIS A 539 -25.35 -13.49 1.22
C HIS A 539 -24.47 -12.36 1.78
N ARG A 540 -23.32 -12.11 1.14
CA ARG A 540 -22.39 -11.05 1.54
C ARG A 540 -23.04 -9.69 1.55
N ASN A 541 -23.81 -9.34 0.52
CA ASN A 541 -24.52 -8.07 0.43
C ASN A 541 -25.56 -7.91 1.55
N ARG A 542 -26.34 -8.97 1.85
CA ARG A 542 -27.32 -8.95 2.94
C ARG A 542 -26.67 -8.72 4.30
N LEU A 543 -25.65 -9.53 4.64
CA LEU A 543 -24.98 -9.39 5.94
C LEU A 543 -24.23 -8.07 6.08
N ALA A 544 -23.61 -7.57 5.01
CA ALA A 544 -22.95 -6.27 5.04
C ALA A 544 -23.93 -5.14 5.36
N HIS A 545 -25.16 -5.21 4.84
CA HIS A 545 -26.21 -4.26 5.22
C HIS A 545 -26.52 -4.30 6.71
N GLU A 546 -26.70 -5.49 7.29
CA GLU A 546 -26.91 -5.67 8.74
C GLU A 546 -25.74 -5.14 9.56
N TYR A 547 -24.50 -5.43 9.16
CA TYR A 547 -23.31 -4.92 9.82
C TYR A 547 -23.22 -3.38 9.79
N ARG A 548 -23.57 -2.74 8.67
CA ARG A 548 -23.65 -1.27 8.59
C ARG A 548 -24.72 -0.69 9.50
N GLN A 549 -25.89 -1.33 9.61
CA GLN A 549 -26.91 -0.90 10.57
C GLN A 549 -26.41 -0.97 12.01
N GLN A 550 -25.71 -2.05 12.38
CA GLN A 550 -25.10 -2.19 13.71
C GLN A 550 -23.99 -1.15 13.94
N ARG A 551 -23.17 -0.85 12.93
CA ARG A 551 -22.15 0.22 13.00
C ARG A 551 -22.81 1.57 13.24
N ARG A 552 -23.83 1.93 12.44
CA ARG A 552 -24.58 3.19 12.56
C ARG A 552 -25.29 3.32 13.92
N LEU A 553 -25.77 2.21 14.49
CA LEU A 553 -26.29 2.19 15.86
C LEU A 553 -25.21 2.59 16.87
N ALA A 554 -24.01 2.01 16.79
CA ALA A 554 -22.89 2.38 17.65
C ALA A 554 -22.49 3.86 17.46
N GLU A 555 -22.39 4.31 16.20
CA GLU A 555 -22.09 5.70 15.83
C GLU A 555 -23.15 6.69 16.35
N SER A 556 -24.41 6.27 16.48
CA SER A 556 -25.48 7.10 17.04
C SER A 556 -25.29 7.43 18.52
N PHE A 557 -24.40 6.73 19.21
CA PHE A 557 -24.00 6.98 20.59
C PHE A 557 -22.75 7.84 20.71
N HIS A 558 -22.09 8.20 19.61
CA HIS A 558 -21.01 9.18 19.66
C HIS A 558 -21.59 10.50 20.20
N ARG A 559 -20.88 11.10 21.16
CA ARG A 559 -21.31 12.28 21.93
C ARG A 559 -22.51 12.06 22.88
N LYS A 560 -22.93 10.82 23.16
CA LYS A 560 -23.99 10.55 24.15
C LYS A 560 -23.40 10.01 25.46
N ALA A 561 -23.90 10.55 26.59
CA ALA A 561 -23.50 10.11 27.92
C ALA A 561 -24.02 8.71 28.30
N GLN A 562 -24.99 8.16 27.57
CA GLN A 562 -25.55 6.83 27.82
C GLN A 562 -25.72 6.04 26.52
N TYR A 563 -25.44 4.74 26.60
CA TYR A 563 -25.63 3.82 25.48
C TYR A 563 -25.88 2.38 25.96
N THR A 564 -26.63 1.63 25.15
CA THR A 564 -26.83 0.19 25.34
C THR A 564 -26.01 -0.56 24.30
N ARG A 565 -25.02 -1.33 24.76
CA ARG A 565 -24.15 -2.13 23.88
C ARG A 565 -24.85 -3.45 23.55
N THR A 566 -24.95 -3.79 22.28
CA THR A 566 -25.27 -5.15 21.83
C THR A 566 -24.01 -6.04 21.93
N LYS A 567 -24.15 -7.27 22.43
CA LYS A 567 -23.04 -8.23 22.50
C LYS A 567 -22.79 -8.87 21.12
N GLY A 568 -21.54 -9.22 20.82
CA GLY A 568 -21.22 -10.25 19.81
C GLY A 568 -20.88 -9.78 18.40
N LEU A 569 -20.03 -8.76 18.20
CA LEU A 569 -19.66 -8.31 16.85
C LEU A 569 -18.16 -8.50 16.56
N SER A 570 -17.87 -9.35 15.57
CA SER A 570 -16.52 -9.69 15.09
C SER A 570 -15.99 -8.73 14.02
N ASP A 571 -16.82 -7.80 13.54
CA ASP A 571 -16.42 -6.75 12.60
C ASP A 571 -15.56 -5.65 13.28
N PRO A 572 -14.36 -5.35 12.76
CA PRO A 572 -13.45 -4.35 13.34
C PRO A 572 -14.01 -2.93 13.41
N ARG A 573 -14.73 -2.47 12.38
CA ARG A 573 -15.27 -1.11 12.33
C ARG A 573 -16.41 -0.91 13.32
N ILE A 574 -17.23 -1.94 13.55
CA ILE A 574 -18.24 -1.88 14.60
C ILE A 574 -17.59 -1.82 16.00
N ARG A 575 -16.53 -2.60 16.24
CA ARG A 575 -15.77 -2.52 17.50
C ARG A 575 -15.16 -1.14 17.71
N GLN A 576 -14.62 -0.54 16.66
CA GLN A 576 -14.09 0.83 16.70
C GLN A 576 -15.17 1.86 17.03
N ALA A 577 -16.34 1.79 16.41
CA ALA A 577 -17.46 2.69 16.72
C ALA A 577 -17.90 2.53 18.20
N TRP A 578 -17.98 1.31 18.72
CA TRP A 578 -18.28 1.08 20.13
C TRP A 578 -17.19 1.58 21.08
N ARG A 579 -15.91 1.48 20.69
CA ARG A 579 -14.80 2.09 21.43
C ARG A 579 -15.03 3.59 21.54
N ILE A 580 -15.25 4.29 20.42
CA ILE A 580 -15.44 5.75 20.41
C ILE A 580 -16.65 6.14 21.25
N ALA A 581 -17.78 5.44 21.11
CA ALA A 581 -18.95 5.63 21.97
C ALA A 581 -18.64 5.45 23.46
N SER A 582 -17.72 4.55 23.81
CA SER A 582 -17.28 4.34 25.20
C SER A 582 -16.40 5.47 25.71
N GLU A 583 -15.50 6.00 24.88
CA GLU A 583 -14.61 7.10 25.24
C GLU A 583 -15.36 8.43 25.43
N HIS A 584 -16.51 8.60 24.77
CA HIS A 584 -17.48 9.66 25.05
C HIS A 584 -18.25 9.49 26.39
N ASN A 585 -18.02 8.39 27.12
CA ASN A 585 -18.67 8.09 28.40
C ASN A 585 -17.64 7.83 29.52
N PRO A 586 -17.06 8.89 30.10
CA PRO A 586 -16.00 8.77 31.11
C PRO A 586 -16.47 8.02 32.37
N ASP A 587 -17.71 8.20 32.82
CA ASP A 587 -18.24 7.53 34.02
C ASP A 587 -18.35 6.02 33.86
N ARG A 588 -18.76 5.55 32.67
CA ARG A 588 -18.77 4.12 32.36
C ARG A 588 -17.36 3.57 32.30
N LEU A 589 -16.44 4.32 31.70
CA LEU A 589 -15.04 3.90 31.58
C LEU A 589 -14.38 3.79 32.96
N ALA A 590 -14.63 4.75 33.85
CA ALA A 590 -14.19 4.70 35.25
C ALA A 590 -14.77 3.51 36.03
N ARG A 591 -16.05 3.18 35.81
CA ARG A 591 -16.67 1.97 36.40
C ARG A 591 -16.07 0.66 35.87
N LEU A 592 -15.72 0.61 34.59
CA LEU A 592 -15.04 -0.56 34.00
C LEU A 592 -13.64 -0.74 34.59
N LEU A 593 -12.88 0.35 34.73
CA LEU A 593 -11.54 0.35 35.31
C LEU A 593 -11.55 -0.08 36.79
N SER A 594 -12.41 0.52 37.61
CA SER A 594 -12.54 0.16 39.04
C SER A 594 -13.11 -1.25 39.28
N GLY A 595 -13.86 -1.81 38.33
CA GLY A 595 -14.35 -3.19 38.41
C GLY A 595 -13.27 -4.25 38.25
N ILE A 596 -12.15 -3.91 37.59
CA ILE A 596 -10.98 -4.78 37.42
C ILE A 596 -10.15 -4.82 38.70
N GLU A 597 -9.94 -3.68 39.36
CA GLU A 597 -9.24 -3.61 40.66
C GLU A 597 -9.88 -4.51 41.73
N LYS A 598 -11.21 -4.71 41.67
CA LYS A 598 -11.98 -5.51 42.65
C LYS A 598 -12.02 -7.01 42.35
N LYS A 599 -11.60 -7.44 41.15
CA LYS A 599 -11.56 -8.84 40.73
C LYS A 599 -10.13 -9.15 40.32
N ASN A 600 -9.33 -9.80 41.16
CA ASN A 600 -7.99 -10.29 40.78
C ASN A 600 -8.01 -10.81 39.34
N ALA A 601 -7.01 -10.42 38.53
CA ALA A 601 -6.87 -10.59 37.07
C ALA A 601 -7.16 -12.00 36.48
N THR A 602 -7.43 -12.97 37.35
CA THR A 602 -7.90 -14.35 37.11
C THR A 602 -9.29 -14.52 36.52
N THR A 603 -10.16 -13.49 36.46
CA THR A 603 -11.44 -13.67 35.73
C THR A 603 -11.21 -13.65 34.22
N LYS A 604 -11.71 -14.66 33.50
CA LYS A 604 -11.84 -14.67 32.01
C LYS A 604 -12.46 -13.36 31.51
N THR A 605 -11.66 -12.33 31.29
CA THR A 605 -12.15 -11.04 30.83
C THR A 605 -12.41 -11.15 29.33
N GLY A 606 -13.68 -11.18 28.95
CA GLY A 606 -14.14 -11.20 27.56
C GLY A 606 -14.02 -9.85 26.85
N TYR A 607 -12.94 -9.10 27.07
CA TYR A 607 -12.70 -7.80 26.43
C TYR A 607 -11.95 -7.98 25.11
N ASP A 608 -12.40 -7.25 24.07
CA ASP A 608 -11.69 -7.13 22.80
C ASP A 608 -10.59 -6.05 22.87
N LEU A 609 -9.71 -6.00 21.86
CA LEU A 609 -8.57 -5.07 21.83
C LEU A 609 -9.01 -3.60 21.77
N GLU A 610 -10.11 -3.31 21.09
CA GLU A 610 -10.64 -1.96 20.96
C GLU A 610 -11.21 -1.45 22.28
N GLN A 611 -11.85 -2.31 23.08
CA GLN A 611 -12.28 -1.99 24.44
C GLN A 611 -11.09 -1.82 25.38
N LEU A 612 -10.07 -2.68 25.30
CA LEU A 612 -8.83 -2.51 26.05
C LEU A 612 -8.15 -1.18 25.68
N THR A 613 -8.14 -0.82 24.40
CA THR A 613 -7.62 0.46 23.92
C THR A 613 -8.38 1.64 24.54
N ALA A 614 -9.73 1.59 24.58
CA ALA A 614 -10.54 2.61 25.26
C ALA A 614 -10.13 2.78 26.73
N MET A 615 -9.98 1.65 27.43
CA MET A 615 -9.66 1.61 28.86
C MET A 615 -8.25 2.10 29.14
N THR A 616 -7.25 1.63 28.39
CA THR A 616 -5.87 2.13 28.43
C THR A 616 -5.82 3.63 28.13
N ASN A 617 -6.65 4.14 27.22
CA ASN A 617 -6.68 5.56 26.91
C ASN A 617 -7.13 6.45 28.09
N ALA A 618 -7.85 5.88 29.06
CA ALA A 618 -8.40 6.61 30.20
C ALA A 618 -7.82 6.19 31.56
N ALA A 619 -7.10 5.08 31.63
CA ALA A 619 -6.53 4.54 32.86
C ALA A 619 -5.47 5.47 33.48
N THR A 620 -5.31 5.39 34.80
CA THR A 620 -4.09 5.87 35.47
C THR A 620 -2.93 4.89 35.24
N SER A 621 -1.69 5.29 35.60
CA SER A 621 -0.56 4.36 35.56
C SER A 621 -0.85 3.09 36.39
N GLU A 622 -1.35 3.23 37.62
CA GLU A 622 -1.65 2.09 38.51
C GLU A 622 -2.69 1.12 37.91
N GLN A 623 -3.77 1.66 37.35
CA GLN A 623 -4.86 0.89 36.74
C GLN A 623 -4.41 0.08 35.52
N LEU A 624 -3.43 0.61 34.78
CA LEU A 624 -2.90 -0.03 33.60
C LEU A 624 -2.20 -1.36 33.91
N PHE A 625 -1.53 -1.48 35.06
CA PHE A 625 -0.86 -2.71 35.45
C PHE A 625 -1.86 -3.84 35.66
N SER A 626 -2.93 -3.55 36.39
CA SER A 626 -4.00 -4.54 36.62
C SER A 626 -4.74 -4.87 35.33
N LEU A 627 -4.99 -3.88 34.46
CA LEU A 627 -5.64 -4.09 33.15
C LEU A 627 -4.84 -5.03 32.24
N LEU A 628 -3.52 -4.90 32.25
CA LEU A 628 -2.63 -5.74 31.47
C LEU A 628 -2.30 -7.06 32.20
N GLY A 629 -2.65 -7.22 33.47
CA GLY A 629 -2.29 -8.40 34.27
C GLY A 629 -0.80 -8.48 34.57
N LEU A 630 -0.16 -7.32 34.74
CA LEU A 630 1.27 -7.18 35.07
C LEU A 630 1.54 -7.29 36.58
N ASP A 631 0.49 -7.34 37.39
CA ASP A 631 0.50 -7.46 38.85
C ASP A 631 0.48 -8.93 39.36
N ASP A 632 0.33 -9.92 38.47
CA ASP A 632 0.31 -11.36 38.81
C ASP A 632 1.29 -12.19 37.93
N PRO A 633 2.49 -12.54 38.44
CA PRO A 633 3.44 -13.41 37.73
C PRO A 633 2.90 -14.81 37.42
N ALA A 634 1.85 -15.26 38.11
CA ALA A 634 1.20 -16.55 37.94
C ALA A 634 -0.04 -16.48 37.02
N ALA A 635 -0.32 -15.33 36.37
CA ALA A 635 -1.49 -15.16 35.53
C ALA A 635 -1.61 -16.25 34.44
N LYS A 636 -2.52 -17.21 34.68
CA LYS A 636 -2.95 -18.28 33.77
C LYS A 636 -4.12 -17.85 32.87
N GLN A 637 -4.56 -16.59 32.94
CA GLN A 637 -5.71 -16.01 32.21
C GLN A 637 -5.47 -14.51 31.96
N GLY A 638 -6.14 -13.91 30.96
CA GLY A 638 -6.02 -12.47 30.62
C GLY A 638 -5.38 -12.17 29.25
N THR A 639 -5.24 -10.88 28.91
CA THR A 639 -4.70 -10.45 27.59
C THR A 639 -3.31 -11.01 27.37
N LEU A 640 -2.34 -10.75 28.26
CA LEU A 640 -0.97 -11.29 28.15
C LEU A 640 -0.95 -12.82 28.03
N TYR A 641 -1.87 -13.52 28.72
CA TYR A 641 -1.99 -14.98 28.62
C TYR A 641 -2.40 -15.45 27.21
N ASN A 642 -3.36 -14.80 26.58
CA ASN A 642 -3.75 -15.12 25.20
C ASN A 642 -2.58 -14.97 24.22
N TYR A 643 -1.72 -13.97 24.46
CA TYR A 643 -0.52 -13.71 23.65
C TYR A 643 0.66 -14.65 23.95
N LYS A 644 0.59 -15.50 24.99
CA LYS A 644 1.53 -16.63 25.18
C LYS A 644 1.46 -17.65 24.02
N HIS A 645 0.36 -17.66 23.25
CA HIS A 645 0.21 -18.49 22.05
C HIS A 645 0.41 -17.69 20.76
N TRP A 646 1.43 -16.81 20.72
CA TRP A 646 1.76 -15.92 19.61
C TRP A 646 1.55 -16.50 18.21
N ASN A 647 2.09 -17.70 17.95
CA ASN A 647 2.07 -18.36 16.64
C ASN A 647 0.66 -18.80 16.18
N LYS A 648 -0.32 -18.82 17.09
CA LYS A 648 -1.73 -19.11 16.79
C LYS A 648 -2.52 -17.84 16.46
N LEU A 649 -1.94 -16.67 16.68
CA LEU A 649 -2.62 -15.39 16.45
C LEU A 649 -2.39 -14.92 15.01
N PRO A 650 -3.41 -14.34 14.38
CA PRO A 650 -3.24 -13.58 13.14
C PRO A 650 -2.28 -12.40 13.30
N LEU A 651 -1.66 -11.99 12.19
CA LEU A 651 -0.69 -10.90 12.15
C LEU A 651 -1.29 -9.58 12.67
N SER A 652 -2.53 -9.25 12.32
CA SER A 652 -3.21 -8.02 12.77
C SER A 652 -3.35 -7.98 14.29
N ARG A 653 -3.69 -9.12 14.93
CA ARG A 653 -3.80 -9.24 16.39
C ARG A 653 -2.46 -9.13 17.10
N GLN A 654 -1.40 -9.68 16.51
CA GLN A 654 -0.03 -9.54 17.00
C GLN A 654 0.41 -8.06 16.96
N LEU A 655 0.19 -7.38 15.83
CA LEU A 655 0.53 -5.97 15.64
C LEU A 655 -0.26 -5.05 16.57
N ALA A 656 -1.57 -5.25 16.67
CA ALA A 656 -2.44 -4.47 17.55
C ALA A 656 -2.06 -4.59 19.03
N PHE A 657 -1.52 -5.74 19.44
CA PHE A 657 -1.04 -5.94 20.80
C PHE A 657 0.32 -5.28 21.07
N ILE A 658 1.26 -5.38 20.14
CA ILE A 658 2.52 -4.62 20.23
C ILE A 658 2.22 -3.12 20.35
N ASP A 659 1.25 -2.63 19.57
CA ASP A 659 0.81 -1.23 19.63
C ASP A 659 0.17 -0.88 20.98
N LEU A 660 -0.74 -1.73 21.51
CA LEU A 660 -1.33 -1.54 22.83
C LEU A 660 -0.25 -1.36 23.91
N ILE A 661 0.78 -2.21 23.90
CA ILE A 661 1.92 -2.12 24.82
C ILE A 661 2.72 -0.84 24.59
N ARG A 662 3.12 -0.55 23.35
CA ARG A 662 3.89 0.65 22.99
C ARG A 662 3.19 1.93 23.49
N ARG A 663 1.90 2.06 23.21
CA ARG A 663 1.08 3.22 23.62
C ARG A 663 0.97 3.34 25.13
N SER A 664 0.73 2.22 25.79
CA SER A 664 0.69 2.15 27.25
C SER A 664 1.96 2.75 27.85
N MET A 665 3.12 2.39 27.29
CA MET A 665 4.43 2.88 27.73
C MET A 665 4.74 4.33 27.34
N GLU A 666 4.13 4.86 26.28
CA GLU A 666 4.27 6.27 25.89
C GLU A 666 3.46 7.19 26.80
N ARG A 667 2.32 6.72 27.31
CA ARG A 667 1.40 7.53 28.12
C ARG A 667 1.61 7.39 29.62
N HIS A 668 2.16 6.27 30.07
CA HIS A 668 2.28 5.93 31.49
C HIS A 668 3.68 5.43 31.84
N GLN A 669 4.09 5.68 33.09
CA GLN A 669 5.32 5.10 33.62
C GLN A 669 5.04 3.65 34.07
N PHE A 670 5.75 2.69 33.47
CA PHE A 670 5.69 1.27 33.86
C PHE A 670 6.64 1.00 35.05
N PRO A 671 6.20 0.34 36.14
CA PRO A 671 7.04 -0.31 37.14
C PRO A 671 8.00 -1.28 36.49
N ALA A 672 9.15 -1.47 37.14
CA ALA A 672 10.22 -2.34 36.66
C ALA A 672 9.72 -3.76 36.37
N ASP A 673 8.99 -4.38 37.30
CA ASP A 673 8.51 -5.76 37.17
C ASP A 673 7.56 -5.95 35.97
N GLY A 674 6.65 -4.99 35.75
CA GLY A 674 5.74 -5.01 34.60
C GLY A 674 6.48 -4.83 33.28
N ARG A 675 7.52 -3.98 33.24
CA ARG A 675 8.39 -3.84 32.08
C ARG A 675 9.14 -5.14 31.78
N ASP A 676 9.67 -5.82 32.79
CA ASP A 676 10.45 -7.05 32.62
C ASP A 676 9.59 -8.19 32.07
N LEU A 677 8.34 -8.32 32.54
CA LEU A 677 7.38 -9.29 32.02
C LEU A 677 7.04 -9.03 30.54
N VAL A 678 6.77 -7.78 30.18
CA VAL A 678 6.53 -7.38 28.78
C VAL A 678 7.74 -7.69 27.91
N LEU A 679 8.95 -7.40 28.40
CA LEU A 679 10.19 -7.68 27.70
C LEU A 679 10.42 -9.17 27.49
N ALA A 680 10.19 -10.00 28.51
CA ALA A 680 10.32 -11.45 28.40
C ALA A 680 9.40 -12.02 27.32
N MET A 681 8.18 -11.48 27.21
CA MET A 681 7.21 -11.90 26.21
C MET A 681 7.56 -11.41 24.79
N LEU A 682 7.97 -10.16 24.61
CA LEU A 682 8.21 -9.59 23.27
C LEU A 682 9.57 -9.99 22.68
N THR A 683 10.62 -10.13 23.51
CA THR A 683 11.99 -10.37 23.04
C THR A 683 12.13 -11.70 22.27
N GLN A 684 11.38 -12.74 22.64
CA GLN A 684 11.41 -14.03 21.95
C GLN A 684 10.88 -13.97 20.50
N HIS A 685 10.21 -12.87 20.13
CA HIS A 685 9.62 -12.67 18.82
C HIS A 685 10.44 -11.69 17.95
N PHE A 686 11.65 -11.31 18.38
CA PHE A 686 12.53 -10.42 17.62
C PHE A 686 13.97 -10.99 17.53
N PRO A 687 14.56 -11.14 16.32
CA PRO A 687 13.94 -10.92 15.01
C PRO A 687 12.88 -11.97 14.67
N ASN A 688 11.96 -11.62 13.77
CA ASN A 688 10.86 -12.43 13.26
C ASN A 688 10.98 -12.59 11.74
N ASP A 689 10.34 -13.62 11.18
CA ASP A 689 10.23 -13.77 9.71
C ASP A 689 9.33 -12.69 9.09
N SER A 690 8.38 -12.13 9.86
CA SER A 690 7.55 -11.02 9.43
C SER A 690 8.25 -9.67 9.60
N SER A 691 8.52 -8.99 8.48
CA SER A 691 8.99 -7.60 8.47
C SER A 691 8.05 -6.67 9.25
N ALA A 692 6.74 -6.85 9.15
CA ALA A 692 5.77 -6.03 9.88
C ALA A 692 5.94 -6.15 11.41
N ILE A 693 6.15 -7.37 11.92
CA ILE A 693 6.44 -7.60 13.34
C ILE A 693 7.78 -6.97 13.74
N ASN A 694 8.82 -7.15 12.92
CA ASN A 694 10.13 -6.53 13.18
C ASN A 694 10.04 -5.00 13.26
N ARG A 695 9.29 -4.36 12.36
CA ARG A 695 9.09 -2.91 12.37
C ARG A 695 8.30 -2.44 13.60
N ALA A 696 7.34 -3.22 14.08
CA ALA A 696 6.60 -2.90 15.29
C ALA A 696 7.45 -3.08 16.57
N LEU A 697 8.30 -4.10 16.62
CA LEU A 697 9.12 -4.43 17.81
C LEU A 697 10.41 -3.62 17.91
N ALA A 698 11.13 -3.38 16.80
CA ALA A 698 12.46 -2.77 16.84
C ALA A 698 12.50 -1.41 17.56
N PRO A 699 11.60 -0.44 17.30
CA PRO A 699 11.62 0.85 18.01
C PRO A 699 11.44 0.70 19.52
N LEU A 700 10.57 -0.21 19.94
CA LEU A 700 10.28 -0.49 21.33
C LEU A 700 11.48 -1.15 22.02
N LEU A 701 12.03 -2.22 21.43
CA LEU A 701 13.14 -2.97 22.02
C LEU A 701 14.46 -2.21 21.99
N ILE A 702 14.72 -1.36 20.97
CA ILE A 702 15.90 -0.47 20.98
C ILE A 702 15.85 0.48 22.19
N LYS A 703 14.67 1.01 22.52
CA LYS A 703 14.49 1.88 23.70
C LYS A 703 14.65 1.12 25.01
N LEU A 704 14.18 -0.14 25.07
CA LEU A 704 14.08 -0.87 26.33
C LEU A 704 15.24 -1.82 26.65
N THR A 705 15.81 -2.49 25.64
CA THR A 705 16.88 -3.48 25.76
C THR A 705 17.98 -3.25 24.71
N PRO A 706 18.58 -2.03 24.65
CA PRO A 706 19.49 -1.65 23.57
C PRO A 706 20.68 -2.60 23.38
N HIS A 707 21.21 -3.20 24.46
CA HIS A 707 22.33 -4.15 24.40
C HIS A 707 22.04 -5.42 23.60
N THR A 708 20.78 -5.81 23.48
CA THR A 708 20.34 -6.99 22.73
C THR A 708 19.71 -6.57 21.39
N ALA A 709 18.83 -5.56 21.43
CA ALA A 709 18.06 -5.15 20.27
C ALA A 709 18.92 -4.50 19.17
N VAL A 710 19.91 -3.66 19.52
CA VAL A 710 20.76 -2.99 18.51
C VAL A 710 21.53 -3.99 17.64
N PRO A 711 22.24 -5.00 18.20
CA PRO A 711 22.86 -6.05 17.39
C PRO A 711 21.88 -6.79 16.48
N GLN A 712 20.68 -7.14 16.98
CA GLN A 712 19.65 -7.83 16.20
C GLN A 712 19.12 -6.96 15.06
N THR A 713 18.85 -5.68 15.31
CA THR A 713 18.40 -4.73 14.27
C THR A 713 19.47 -4.48 13.21
N ILE A 714 20.76 -4.41 13.59
CA ILE A 714 21.85 -4.31 12.61
C ILE A 714 21.96 -5.58 11.77
N ALA A 715 21.72 -6.76 12.36
CA ALA A 715 21.71 -8.01 11.61
C ALA A 715 20.58 -8.04 10.57
N LEU A 716 19.39 -7.55 10.92
CA LEU A 716 18.28 -7.36 9.98
C LEU A 716 18.67 -6.36 8.87
N LEU A 717 19.23 -5.20 9.26
CA LEU A 717 19.66 -4.17 8.32
C LEU A 717 20.71 -4.68 7.30
N ASP A 718 21.58 -5.60 7.71
CA ASP A 718 22.64 -6.17 6.87
C ASP A 718 22.19 -7.41 6.06
N ALA A 719 20.95 -7.89 6.22
CA ALA A 719 20.48 -9.13 5.62
C ALA A 719 19.90 -8.99 4.18
N ASP A 720 20.27 -7.94 3.44
CA ASP A 720 19.75 -7.67 2.07
C ASP A 720 18.20 -7.51 2.06
N ILE A 721 17.70 -6.69 2.98
CA ILE A 721 16.27 -6.39 3.16
C ILE A 721 15.79 -5.29 2.20
N ASP A 722 14.48 -5.20 2.02
CA ASP A 722 13.85 -4.10 1.28
C ASP A 722 14.37 -2.73 1.75
N GLN A 723 14.59 -1.82 0.80
CA GLN A 723 15.18 -0.51 1.07
C GLN A 723 14.39 0.30 2.10
N GLN A 724 13.06 0.16 2.14
CA GLN A 724 12.23 0.82 3.14
C GLN A 724 12.56 0.26 4.53
N ASP A 725 12.57 -1.05 4.70
CA ASP A 725 12.92 -1.65 6.00
C ASP A 725 14.32 -1.24 6.46
N GLY A 726 15.29 -1.17 5.54
CA GLY A 726 16.63 -0.68 5.84
C GLY A 726 16.65 0.76 6.35
N LEU A 727 15.93 1.66 5.69
CA LEU A 727 15.79 3.04 6.14
C LEU A 727 15.02 3.13 7.47
N PHE A 728 14.03 2.28 7.68
CA PHE A 728 13.27 2.23 8.94
C PHE A 728 14.19 1.92 10.12
N TYR A 729 15.03 0.89 9.97
CA TYR A 729 15.99 0.51 10.99
C TYR A 729 17.07 1.58 11.20
N LEU A 730 17.61 2.16 10.12
CA LEU A 730 18.55 3.29 10.21
C LEU A 730 17.94 4.46 11.01
N TYR A 731 16.68 4.80 10.71
CA TYR A 731 15.95 5.83 11.42
C TYR A 731 15.86 5.49 12.90
N HIS A 732 15.35 4.34 13.31
CA HIS A 732 15.18 4.03 14.73
C HIS A 732 16.48 3.80 15.50
N LEU A 733 17.55 3.36 14.83
CA LEU A 733 18.87 3.19 15.44
C LEU A 733 19.61 4.50 15.70
N ARG A 734 19.24 5.60 15.00
CA ARG A 734 20.00 6.88 15.05
C ARG A 734 20.13 7.48 16.45
N HIS A 735 19.20 7.20 17.36
CA HIS A 735 19.21 7.70 18.75
C HIS A 735 19.69 6.66 19.77
N ALA A 736 20.00 5.44 19.35
CA ALA A 736 20.45 4.39 20.28
C ALA A 736 21.83 4.74 20.86
N ARG A 737 21.92 4.87 22.19
CA ARG A 737 23.18 5.20 22.90
C ARG A 737 23.94 3.98 23.43
N ALA A 738 23.33 2.81 23.45
CA ALA A 738 23.90 1.57 24.00
C ALA A 738 23.75 0.40 23.01
N GLY A 739 24.43 -0.73 23.28
CA GLY A 739 24.40 -1.94 22.43
C GLY A 739 25.28 -1.91 21.18
N TRP A 740 26.17 -0.93 21.08
CA TRP A 740 27.07 -0.79 19.94
C TRP A 740 28.42 -1.45 20.16
N THR A 741 28.92 -2.13 19.12
CA THR A 741 30.34 -2.47 18.97
C THR A 741 30.94 -1.66 17.81
N PRO A 742 32.27 -1.56 17.70
CA PRO A 742 32.90 -0.89 16.55
C PRO A 742 32.47 -1.45 15.19
N ASP A 743 32.24 -2.76 15.10
CA ASP A 743 31.79 -3.40 13.87
C ASP A 743 30.33 -3.06 13.54
N LEU A 744 29.44 -3.04 14.53
CA LEU A 744 28.04 -2.64 14.33
C LEU A 744 27.92 -1.18 13.88
N ARG A 745 28.69 -0.27 14.50
CA ARG A 745 28.74 1.15 14.08
C ARG A 745 29.24 1.31 12.66
N ARG A 746 30.22 0.51 12.26
CA ARG A 746 30.75 0.50 10.90
C ARG A 746 29.72 0.01 9.89
N THR A 747 28.99 -1.06 10.21
CA THR A 747 27.89 -1.54 9.36
C THR A 747 26.81 -0.48 9.20
N PHE A 748 26.39 0.18 10.29
CA PHE A 748 25.41 1.28 10.24
C PHE A 748 25.83 2.39 9.27
N PHE A 749 27.04 2.95 9.43
CA PHE A 749 27.48 4.08 8.60
C PHE A 749 27.80 3.68 7.16
N ARG A 750 28.26 2.44 6.91
CA ARG A 750 28.45 1.90 5.55
C ARG A 750 27.13 1.78 4.81
N ILE A 751 26.11 1.21 5.45
CA ILE A 751 24.78 1.05 4.85
C ILE A 751 24.15 2.42 4.63
N LEU A 752 24.25 3.34 5.59
CA LEU A 752 23.81 4.72 5.42
C LEU A 752 24.51 5.43 4.25
N GLY A 753 25.83 5.29 4.12
CA GLY A 753 26.60 5.87 3.01
C GLY A 753 26.26 5.25 1.66
N THR A 754 25.84 3.98 1.62
CA THR A 754 25.28 3.36 0.41
C THR A 754 23.90 3.93 0.10
N TYR A 755 23.02 4.05 1.10
CA TYR A 755 21.66 4.51 0.87
C TYR A 755 21.64 5.98 0.41
N GLU A 756 22.61 6.79 0.83
CA GLU A 756 22.83 8.15 0.33
C GLU A 756 23.20 8.24 -1.17
N THR A 757 23.49 7.11 -1.85
CA THR A 757 23.64 7.07 -3.31
C THR A 757 22.33 6.75 -4.02
N PHE A 758 21.31 6.26 -3.31
CA PHE A 758 20.00 6.01 -3.88
C PHE A 758 19.22 7.32 -4.07
N LEU A 759 18.44 7.36 -5.14
CA LEU A 759 17.59 8.50 -5.47
C LEU A 759 16.21 8.29 -4.81
N GLY A 760 15.62 9.36 -4.32
CA GLY A 760 14.28 9.30 -3.73
C GLY A 760 13.69 10.66 -3.48
N GLY A 761 12.46 10.68 -2.93
CA GLY A 761 11.67 11.90 -2.70
C GLY A 761 12.53 13.03 -2.09
N ARG A 762 12.19 14.30 -2.36
CA ARG A 762 12.92 15.47 -1.81
C ARG A 762 13.23 15.38 -0.30
N GLY A 763 12.43 14.66 0.50
CA GLY A 763 12.69 14.40 1.91
C GLY A 763 13.79 13.37 2.19
N LEU A 764 14.05 12.43 1.29
CA LEU A 764 14.98 11.32 1.49
C LEU A 764 16.44 11.78 1.70
N PRO A 765 17.04 12.68 0.88
CA PRO A 765 18.38 13.21 1.17
C PRO A 765 18.48 13.93 2.52
N LEU A 766 17.41 14.66 2.90
CA LEU A 766 17.34 15.32 4.20
C LEU A 766 17.24 14.30 5.34
N ALA A 767 16.46 13.23 5.17
CA ALA A 767 16.33 12.15 6.14
C ALA A 767 17.70 11.48 6.39
N PHE A 768 18.46 11.14 5.36
CA PHE A 768 19.81 10.58 5.53
C PHE A 768 20.76 11.53 6.27
N LYS A 769 20.76 12.81 5.88
CA LYS A 769 21.55 13.85 6.56
C LYS A 769 21.18 13.96 8.04
N ASN A 770 19.90 13.93 8.38
CA ASN A 770 19.40 14.00 9.75
C ASN A 770 19.76 12.74 10.55
N ILE A 771 19.55 11.55 9.97
CA ILE A 771 19.96 10.26 10.57
C ILE A 771 21.46 10.29 10.90
N ARG A 772 22.28 10.75 9.96
CA ARG A 772 23.73 10.88 10.15
C ARG A 772 24.07 11.83 11.29
N ARG A 773 23.51 13.05 11.27
CA ARG A 773 23.72 14.06 12.32
C ARG A 773 23.36 13.52 13.70
N GLU A 774 22.17 12.95 13.83
CA GLU A 774 21.64 12.46 15.10
C GLU A 774 22.42 11.21 15.58
N ALA A 775 22.84 10.33 14.68
CA ALA A 775 23.74 9.24 15.01
C ALA A 775 25.09 9.75 15.55
N LEU A 776 25.64 10.84 14.99
CA LEU A 776 26.89 11.45 15.49
C LEU A 776 26.73 12.06 16.89
N GLU A 777 25.53 12.50 17.28
CA GLU A 777 25.24 12.99 18.64
C GLU A 777 25.23 11.87 19.69
N THR A 778 25.16 10.61 19.26
CA THR A 778 25.29 9.44 20.14
C THR A 778 26.74 9.00 20.36
N LEU A 779 27.71 9.55 19.62
CA LEU A 779 29.12 9.19 19.71
C LEU A 779 29.92 10.16 20.59
N THR A 780 30.84 9.59 21.39
CA THR A 780 31.88 10.35 22.09
C THR A 780 32.91 10.95 21.11
N ALA A 781 33.68 11.94 21.54
CA ALA A 781 34.75 12.52 20.73
C ALA A 781 35.80 11.46 20.30
N LYS A 782 36.11 10.50 21.17
CA LYS A 782 37.04 9.39 20.88
C LYS A 782 36.49 8.48 19.77
N GLU A 783 35.21 8.12 19.84
CA GLU A 783 34.55 7.29 18.83
C GLU A 783 34.45 8.01 17.47
N LYS A 784 34.13 9.32 17.47
CA LYS A 784 34.13 10.12 16.23
C LYS A 784 35.49 10.07 15.53
N LYS A 785 36.59 10.20 16.29
CA LYS A 785 37.95 10.06 15.75
C LYS A 785 38.23 8.63 15.27
N GLN A 786 37.83 7.62 16.04
CA GLN A 786 38.00 6.21 15.68
C GLN A 786 37.26 5.83 14.38
N TYR A 787 36.10 6.44 14.13
CA TYR A 787 35.21 6.09 13.02
C TYR A 787 35.29 7.04 11.83
N ALA A 788 36.12 8.09 11.89
CA ALA A 788 36.23 9.15 10.89
C ALA A 788 36.35 8.64 9.45
N GLY A 789 37.14 7.57 9.24
CA GLY A 789 37.39 7.00 7.91
C GLY A 789 36.20 6.30 7.25
N PHE A 790 35.11 6.02 7.98
CA PHE A 790 33.93 5.37 7.41
C PHE A 790 32.61 6.08 7.71
N ILE A 791 32.59 7.09 8.59
CA ILE A 791 31.37 7.89 8.82
C ILE A 791 30.86 8.44 7.49
N PHE A 792 31.69 9.12 6.71
CA PHE A 792 31.26 9.77 5.45
C PHE A 792 31.59 8.95 4.19
N GLN A 793 31.97 7.68 4.34
CA GLN A 793 32.38 6.86 3.21
C GLN A 793 31.16 6.48 2.36
N LYS A 794 31.23 6.80 1.07
CA LYS A 794 30.30 6.32 0.04
C LYS A 794 30.94 5.17 -0.75
N PRO A 795 30.14 4.27 -1.36
CA PRO A 795 30.65 3.31 -2.32
C PRO A 795 31.42 4.04 -3.44
N LEU A 796 32.60 3.53 -3.78
CA LEU A 796 33.40 4.02 -4.90
C LEU A 796 33.49 2.87 -5.92
N LEU A 797 33.39 3.22 -7.21
CA LEU A 797 33.61 2.25 -8.27
C LEU A 797 35.07 1.74 -8.20
N PRO A 798 35.31 0.42 -8.08
CA PRO A 798 36.68 -0.09 -8.05
C PRO A 798 37.45 0.26 -9.33
N PRO A 799 38.80 0.32 -9.29
CA PRO A 799 39.61 0.44 -10.50
C PRO A 799 39.44 -0.79 -11.40
N MET A 800 39.83 -0.68 -12.67
CA MET A 800 39.90 -1.84 -13.57
C MET A 800 40.99 -2.80 -13.08
N PRO A 801 40.75 -4.13 -13.11
CA PRO A 801 41.76 -5.10 -12.76
C PRO A 801 42.91 -5.06 -13.77
N ASP A 802 44.12 -5.36 -13.31
CA ASP A 802 45.23 -5.65 -14.21
C ASP A 802 45.02 -7.04 -14.85
N LEU A 803 44.91 -7.05 -16.18
CA LEU A 803 44.74 -8.27 -16.98
C LEU A 803 46.05 -8.74 -17.62
N THR A 804 47.17 -8.07 -17.33
CA THR A 804 48.48 -8.41 -17.88
C THR A 804 48.84 -9.87 -17.60
N GLY A 805 49.24 -10.60 -18.64
CA GLY A 805 49.60 -12.02 -18.57
C GLY A 805 48.43 -12.99 -18.67
N ARG A 806 47.17 -12.53 -18.76
CA ARG A 806 46.00 -13.40 -19.02
C ARG A 806 45.70 -13.52 -20.51
N GLY A 807 46.37 -14.47 -21.17
CA GLY A 807 46.16 -14.77 -22.60
C GLY A 807 45.18 -15.91 -22.88
N GLN A 808 44.75 -16.65 -21.86
CA GLN A 808 43.83 -17.78 -22.00
C GLN A 808 42.39 -17.28 -22.12
N VAL A 809 41.71 -17.63 -23.21
CA VAL A 809 40.28 -17.36 -23.43
C VAL A 809 39.56 -18.70 -23.64
N ARG A 810 38.76 -19.14 -22.66
CA ARG A 810 37.94 -20.34 -22.77
C ARG A 810 36.47 -20.03 -22.51
N GLN A 811 35.59 -20.42 -23.42
CA GLN A 811 34.14 -20.33 -23.20
C GLN A 811 33.68 -21.53 -22.35
N TRP A 812 33.47 -21.29 -21.07
CA TRP A 812 33.06 -22.32 -20.10
C TRP A 812 31.57 -22.69 -20.23
N LYS A 813 31.26 -23.96 -19.98
CA LYS A 813 29.89 -24.50 -19.87
C LYS A 813 29.68 -25.11 -18.49
N VAL A 814 28.42 -25.18 -18.02
CA VAL A 814 28.08 -25.83 -16.74
C VAL A 814 28.60 -27.28 -16.69
N SER A 815 28.53 -28.00 -17.81
CA SER A 815 29.05 -29.37 -17.95
C SER A 815 30.56 -29.50 -17.74
N ASP A 816 31.36 -28.43 -17.91
CA ASP A 816 32.80 -28.47 -17.66
C ASP A 816 33.15 -28.68 -16.16
N PHE A 817 32.17 -28.49 -15.28
CA PHE A 817 32.30 -28.54 -13.81
C PHE A 817 31.55 -29.74 -13.19
N GLU A 818 31.02 -30.65 -14.00
CA GLU A 818 30.33 -31.84 -13.52
C GLU A 818 31.23 -32.66 -12.58
N GLY A 819 30.71 -33.03 -11.41
CA GLY A 819 31.45 -33.74 -10.36
C GLY A 819 32.54 -32.92 -9.65
N LYS A 820 32.75 -31.63 -9.99
CA LYS A 820 33.80 -30.78 -9.39
C LYS A 820 33.29 -29.76 -8.38
N LEU A 821 31.97 -29.55 -8.28
CA LEU A 821 31.37 -28.54 -7.38
C LEU A 821 31.16 -29.02 -5.93
N GLY A 822 31.45 -30.29 -5.61
CA GLY A 822 31.31 -30.86 -4.26
C GLY A 822 32.49 -30.61 -3.31
N PHE A 823 33.33 -29.59 -3.55
CA PHE A 823 34.53 -29.32 -2.75
C PHE A 823 34.21 -28.75 -1.35
N ASP A 824 35.17 -28.80 -0.41
CA ASP A 824 35.08 -28.01 0.83
C ASP A 824 35.60 -26.58 0.57
N ALA A 825 34.74 -25.58 0.77
CA ALA A 825 35.11 -24.17 0.54
C ALA A 825 36.22 -23.68 1.47
N SER A 826 36.44 -24.34 2.62
CA SER A 826 37.52 -24.02 3.55
C SER A 826 38.90 -24.48 3.08
N GLU A 827 38.95 -25.43 2.14
CA GLU A 827 40.19 -25.96 1.54
C GLU A 827 40.60 -25.22 0.25
N ARG A 828 39.79 -24.25 -0.20
CA ARG A 828 40.02 -23.45 -1.42
C ARG A 828 40.73 -22.13 -1.12
N ASN A 829 41.35 -21.54 -2.14
CA ASN A 829 42.11 -20.29 -1.97
C ASN A 829 41.18 -19.06 -2.05
N LEU A 830 40.64 -18.65 -0.90
CA LEU A 830 39.71 -17.53 -0.81
C LEU A 830 40.34 -16.17 -1.21
N ALA A 831 41.63 -15.97 -0.96
CA ALA A 831 42.33 -14.77 -1.38
C ALA A 831 42.42 -14.69 -2.92
N ASN A 832 42.67 -15.83 -3.56
CA ASN A 832 42.62 -15.94 -5.02
C ASN A 832 41.20 -15.72 -5.55
N GLY A 833 40.18 -16.34 -4.93
CA GLY A 833 38.78 -16.14 -5.28
C GLY A 833 38.34 -14.66 -5.22
N ARG A 834 38.77 -13.92 -4.19
CA ARG A 834 38.57 -12.46 -4.10
C ARG A 834 39.22 -11.70 -5.25
N ARG A 835 40.44 -12.09 -5.67
CA ARG A 835 41.08 -11.50 -6.86
C ARG A 835 40.28 -11.82 -8.12
N MET A 836 39.80 -13.06 -8.26
CA MET A 836 39.01 -13.48 -9.42
C MET A 836 37.69 -12.72 -9.52
N PHE A 837 37.07 -12.36 -8.39
CA PHE A 837 35.89 -11.50 -8.36
C PHE A 837 36.14 -10.12 -8.99
N SER A 838 37.35 -9.57 -8.81
CA SER A 838 37.76 -8.32 -9.47
C SER A 838 38.11 -8.53 -10.94
N ILE A 839 38.84 -9.61 -11.28
CA ILE A 839 39.30 -9.90 -12.65
C ILE A 839 38.12 -10.23 -13.58
N ALA A 840 37.15 -10.99 -13.08
CA ALA A 840 35.88 -11.26 -13.76
C ALA A 840 34.93 -10.05 -13.75
N LEU A 841 35.38 -8.88 -13.30
CA LEU A 841 34.64 -7.61 -13.25
C LEU A 841 33.37 -7.62 -12.40
N CYS A 842 33.13 -8.67 -11.62
CA CYS A 842 31.95 -8.78 -10.77
C CYS A 842 31.85 -7.61 -9.79
N SER A 843 32.98 -7.12 -9.26
CA SER A 843 33.03 -5.97 -8.36
C SER A 843 32.59 -4.65 -8.99
N ARG A 844 32.51 -4.55 -10.32
CA ARG A 844 32.03 -3.32 -10.98
C ARG A 844 30.54 -3.14 -10.82
N CYS A 845 29.79 -4.25 -10.74
CA CYS A 845 28.34 -4.22 -10.65
C CYS A 845 27.79 -4.75 -9.33
N HIS A 846 28.52 -5.64 -8.65
CA HIS A 846 28.05 -6.30 -7.45
C HIS A 846 28.87 -5.91 -6.22
N ARG A 847 28.19 -5.84 -5.08
CA ARG A 847 28.82 -5.69 -3.78
C ARG A 847 29.16 -7.06 -3.18
N TYR A 848 30.30 -7.13 -2.50
CA TYR A 848 30.63 -8.20 -1.56
C TYR A 848 31.32 -7.59 -0.32
N GLY A 849 30.60 -7.58 0.80
CA GLY A 849 31.01 -6.94 2.04
C GLY A 849 31.20 -5.42 1.88
N ARG A 850 32.45 -4.99 1.73
CA ARG A 850 32.84 -3.57 1.57
C ARG A 850 33.36 -3.23 0.17
N GLU A 851 33.47 -4.23 -0.70
CA GLU A 851 34.00 -4.09 -2.05
C GLU A 851 32.88 -4.08 -3.07
N GLY A 852 33.15 -3.35 -4.14
CA GLY A 852 32.29 -3.28 -5.31
C GLY A 852 31.30 -2.13 -5.31
N TYR A 853 30.46 -2.11 -6.35
CA TYR A 853 29.49 -1.05 -6.60
C TYR A 853 28.06 -1.61 -6.56
N PRO A 854 27.06 -0.89 -6.04
CA PRO A 854 25.73 -1.44 -5.75
C PRO A 854 24.72 -1.17 -6.88
N ILE A 855 24.97 -1.69 -8.09
CA ILE A 855 24.03 -1.58 -9.22
C ILE A 855 23.30 -2.91 -9.50
N GLY A 856 24.00 -4.04 -9.37
CA GLY A 856 23.46 -5.39 -9.35
C GLY A 856 23.18 -5.89 -7.93
N PRO A 857 22.63 -7.11 -7.79
CA PRO A 857 22.36 -7.74 -6.50
C PRO A 857 23.60 -7.80 -5.58
N ASP A 858 23.38 -7.68 -4.27
CA ASP A 858 24.43 -7.88 -3.28
C ASP A 858 24.80 -9.37 -3.18
N LEU A 859 26.09 -9.69 -3.39
CA LEU A 859 26.60 -11.06 -3.39
C LEU A 859 27.21 -11.49 -2.04
N THR A 860 27.20 -10.63 -1.02
CA THR A 860 27.78 -10.89 0.30
C THR A 860 27.26 -12.17 0.96
N ARG A 861 25.99 -12.50 0.72
CA ARG A 861 25.32 -13.69 1.27
C ARG A 861 24.66 -14.53 0.16
N VAL A 862 25.19 -14.49 -1.06
CA VAL A 862 24.60 -15.19 -2.21
C VAL A 862 24.42 -16.69 -1.97
N ALA A 863 25.29 -17.29 -1.16
CA ALA A 863 25.27 -18.70 -0.76
C ALA A 863 24.01 -19.13 0.00
N SER A 864 23.32 -18.21 0.69
CA SER A 864 22.07 -18.55 1.38
C SER A 864 20.89 -18.71 0.41
N ARG A 865 21.05 -18.28 -0.84
CA ARG A 865 20.00 -18.27 -1.88
C ARG A 865 20.27 -19.27 -3.00
N PHE A 866 21.55 -19.54 -3.29
CA PHE A 866 21.95 -20.36 -4.43
C PHE A 866 22.96 -21.41 -4.03
N SER A 867 22.74 -22.65 -4.49
CA SER A 867 23.77 -23.68 -4.51
C SER A 867 24.86 -23.31 -5.52
N ARG A 868 26.03 -23.95 -5.43
CA ARG A 868 27.17 -23.67 -6.32
C ARG A 868 26.85 -23.91 -7.79
N ASP A 869 26.09 -24.96 -8.10
CA ASP A 869 25.65 -25.28 -9.47
C ASP A 869 24.75 -24.19 -10.04
N THR A 870 23.80 -23.71 -9.23
CA THR A 870 22.88 -22.66 -9.65
C THR A 870 23.62 -21.34 -9.82
N LEU A 871 24.47 -20.97 -8.85
CA LEU A 871 25.29 -19.75 -8.90
C LEU A 871 26.21 -19.73 -10.13
N LEU A 872 26.93 -20.83 -10.41
CA LEU A 872 27.75 -20.95 -11.61
C LEU A 872 26.91 -20.83 -12.88
N GLY A 873 25.72 -21.44 -12.89
CA GLY A 873 24.76 -21.33 -13.99
C GLY A 873 24.33 -19.89 -14.27
N GLU A 874 24.01 -19.11 -13.23
CA GLU A 874 23.66 -17.69 -13.37
C GLU A 874 24.84 -16.84 -13.85
N ILE A 875 26.08 -17.15 -13.46
CA ILE A 875 27.27 -16.42 -13.93
C ILE A 875 27.57 -16.73 -15.41
N LEU A 876 27.46 -18.00 -15.82
CA LEU A 876 27.75 -18.41 -17.20
C LEU A 876 26.63 -18.03 -18.18
N LEU A 877 25.38 -17.99 -17.71
CA LEU A 877 24.19 -17.72 -18.52
C LEU A 877 23.36 -16.57 -17.92
N PRO A 878 23.90 -15.34 -17.86
CA PRO A 878 23.29 -14.22 -17.12
C PRO A 878 21.93 -13.76 -17.68
N SER A 879 21.62 -14.05 -18.94
CA SER A 879 20.32 -13.76 -19.56
C SER A 879 19.27 -14.87 -19.38
N ARG A 880 19.63 -16.00 -18.75
CA ARG A 880 18.71 -17.13 -18.57
C ARG A 880 17.58 -16.80 -17.59
N THR A 881 17.89 -16.06 -16.53
CA THR A 881 16.91 -15.63 -15.53
C THR A 881 17.34 -14.28 -15.01
N ILE A 882 16.57 -13.24 -15.32
CA ILE A 882 16.86 -11.88 -14.88
C ILE A 882 15.83 -11.49 -13.84
N ALA A 883 16.29 -11.22 -12.61
CA ALA A 883 15.42 -10.75 -11.55
C ALA A 883 14.75 -9.43 -11.97
N GLU A 884 13.44 -9.29 -11.67
CA GLU A 884 12.59 -8.19 -12.16
C GLU A 884 13.21 -6.80 -11.93
N ASN A 885 13.76 -6.57 -10.75
CA ASN A 885 14.39 -5.29 -10.36
C ASN A 885 15.72 -4.97 -11.08
N TYR A 886 16.27 -5.94 -11.81
CA TYR A 886 17.56 -5.84 -12.52
C TYR A 886 17.42 -6.09 -14.03
N GLN A 887 16.19 -6.19 -14.54
CA GLN A 887 15.95 -6.32 -15.96
C GLN A 887 16.44 -5.08 -16.72
N THR A 888 17.20 -5.33 -17.78
CA THR A 888 17.59 -4.30 -18.73
C THR A 888 16.33 -3.75 -19.39
N VAL A 889 16.19 -2.43 -19.43
CA VAL A 889 15.10 -1.77 -20.15
C VAL A 889 15.58 -1.27 -21.49
N LEU A 890 14.69 -1.32 -22.47
CA LEU A 890 14.82 -0.64 -23.76
C LEU A 890 13.91 0.57 -23.75
N LEU A 891 14.48 1.76 -23.99
CA LEU A 891 13.75 3.03 -24.03
C LEU A 891 13.77 3.56 -25.46
N ASN A 892 12.59 3.74 -26.05
CA ASN A 892 12.45 4.42 -27.34
C ASN A 892 12.12 5.90 -27.09
N LEU A 893 12.95 6.79 -27.62
CA LEU A 893 12.84 8.22 -27.41
C LEU A 893 12.21 8.94 -28.61
N ARG A 894 11.63 10.12 -28.35
CA ARG A 894 11.02 11.00 -29.38
C ARG A 894 12.00 11.49 -30.43
N ASP A 895 13.29 11.54 -30.10
CA ASP A 895 14.37 11.93 -31.02
C ASP A 895 14.85 10.77 -31.91
N GLY A 896 14.21 9.60 -31.81
CA GLY A 896 14.55 8.39 -32.58
C GLY A 896 15.65 7.53 -31.97
N ARG A 897 16.28 7.94 -30.86
CA ARG A 897 17.27 7.09 -30.17
C ARG A 897 16.59 5.94 -29.43
N GLN A 898 17.27 4.79 -29.42
CA GLN A 898 16.95 3.66 -28.57
C GLN A 898 18.09 3.47 -27.57
N LEU A 899 17.78 3.53 -26.28
CA LEU A 899 18.77 3.35 -25.21
C LEU A 899 18.49 2.04 -24.47
N ALA A 900 19.55 1.33 -24.11
CA ALA A 900 19.49 0.06 -23.38
C ALA A 900 20.31 0.16 -22.10
N GLY A 901 19.72 -0.18 -20.96
CA GLY A 901 20.44 -0.13 -19.69
C GLY A 901 19.58 -0.51 -18.51
N GLN A 902 20.16 -0.42 -17.32
CA GLN A 902 19.42 -0.62 -16.08
C GLN A 902 18.89 0.72 -15.58
N ILE A 903 17.59 0.80 -15.28
CA ILE A 903 17.03 1.96 -14.60
C ILE A 903 17.64 2.00 -13.20
N ILE A 904 18.30 3.09 -12.86
CA ILE A 904 18.66 3.36 -11.47
C ILE A 904 17.38 3.79 -10.77
N PRO A 905 16.86 3.00 -9.81
CA PRO A 905 15.59 3.30 -9.16
C PRO A 905 15.61 4.71 -8.60
N ASN A 906 14.58 5.49 -8.93
CA ASN A 906 14.40 6.81 -8.39
C ASN A 906 13.10 6.85 -7.62
N LEU A 907 13.22 6.75 -6.30
CA LEU A 907 12.06 6.77 -5.45
C LEU A 907 11.34 8.14 -5.46
N ASP A 908 11.88 9.19 -6.12
CA ASP A 908 11.16 10.42 -6.48
C ASP A 908 10.65 10.37 -7.92
N TYR A 909 9.43 9.88 -8.09
CA TYR A 909 8.82 9.80 -9.42
C TYR A 909 8.45 11.18 -9.99
N ARG A 910 8.54 12.26 -9.19
CA ARG A 910 8.44 13.66 -9.65
C ARG A 910 9.68 14.14 -10.37
N ALA A 911 10.79 13.38 -10.29
CA ALA A 911 11.98 13.72 -11.03
C ALA A 911 11.65 13.82 -12.53
N PRO A 912 11.96 14.95 -13.18
CA PRO A 912 11.65 15.12 -14.60
C PRO A 912 12.50 14.20 -15.49
N ASN A 913 13.56 13.61 -14.92
CA ASN A 913 14.49 12.75 -15.60
C ASN A 913 14.47 11.34 -15.01
N LEU A 914 14.45 10.33 -15.88
CA LEU A 914 14.84 8.97 -15.60
C LEU A 914 16.37 8.85 -15.63
N GLN A 915 16.93 7.98 -14.79
CA GLN A 915 18.36 7.70 -14.72
C GLN A 915 18.64 6.29 -15.20
N LEU A 916 19.49 6.17 -16.22
CA LEU A 916 19.82 4.92 -16.89
C LEU A 916 21.32 4.67 -16.80
N ALA A 917 21.71 3.48 -16.34
CA ALA A 917 23.08 3.00 -16.41
C ALA A 917 23.20 2.05 -17.62
N GLU A 918 23.88 2.51 -18.65
CA GLU A 918 23.98 1.81 -19.94
C GLU A 918 25.24 0.95 -20.03
N ASP A 919 26.32 1.36 -19.37
CA ASP A 919 27.64 0.75 -19.50
C ASP A 919 27.99 -0.08 -18.24
N PRO A 920 28.04 -1.41 -18.31
CA PRO A 920 28.43 -2.26 -17.17
C PRO A 920 29.91 -2.09 -16.76
N LEU A 921 30.78 -1.51 -17.59
CA LEU A 921 32.15 -1.16 -17.22
C LEU A 921 32.22 0.17 -16.48
N HIS A 922 31.26 1.06 -16.73
CA HIS A 922 31.15 2.35 -16.06
C HIS A 922 29.73 2.58 -15.53
N PRO A 923 29.25 1.74 -14.58
CA PRO A 923 27.89 1.83 -14.06
C PRO A 923 27.66 3.08 -13.19
N ASP A 924 28.72 3.83 -12.89
CA ASP A 924 28.69 5.15 -12.28
C ASP A 924 28.37 6.27 -13.29
N LYS A 925 28.54 6.02 -14.60
CA LYS A 925 28.15 6.96 -15.66
C LYS A 925 26.66 6.83 -15.95
N ILE A 926 25.89 7.70 -15.30
CA ILE A 926 24.43 7.72 -15.42
C ILE A 926 23.97 8.67 -16.52
N THR A 927 23.23 8.15 -17.49
CA THR A 927 22.52 8.94 -18.49
C THR A 927 21.20 9.43 -17.92
N ARG A 928 20.96 10.74 -18.04
CA ARG A 928 19.71 11.39 -17.61
C ARG A 928 18.80 11.64 -18.81
N ILE A 929 17.60 11.11 -18.75
CA ILE A 929 16.63 11.13 -19.86
C ILE A 929 15.37 11.83 -19.38
N ALA A 930 15.00 12.95 -20.00
CA ALA A 930 13.76 13.62 -19.67
C ALA A 930 12.57 12.69 -19.96
N LYS A 931 11.70 12.46 -18.97
CA LYS A 931 10.57 11.51 -19.09
C LYS A 931 9.61 11.90 -20.20
N GLU A 932 9.47 13.20 -20.47
CA GLU A 932 8.67 13.72 -21.58
C GLU A 932 9.15 13.25 -22.97
N ASN A 933 10.43 12.90 -23.10
CA ASN A 933 11.02 12.40 -24.33
C ASN A 933 10.88 10.89 -24.50
N ILE A 934 10.41 10.15 -23.48
CA ILE A 934 10.21 8.69 -23.55
C ILE A 934 8.87 8.42 -24.22
N ILE A 935 8.88 7.66 -25.33
CA ILE A 935 7.66 7.21 -26.01
C ILE A 935 7.10 5.98 -25.30
N ASN A 936 7.94 4.95 -25.14
CA ASN A 936 7.58 3.70 -24.50
C ASN A 936 8.83 3.04 -23.88
N ARG A 937 8.58 1.96 -23.12
CA ARG A 937 9.58 1.14 -22.47
C ARG A 937 9.24 -0.33 -22.70
N GLU A 938 10.27 -1.11 -22.95
CA GLU A 938 10.20 -2.56 -23.01
C GLU A 938 11.25 -3.18 -22.09
N HIS A 939 11.06 -4.44 -21.71
CA HIS A 939 12.06 -5.23 -21.00
C HIS A 939 12.85 -6.05 -22.00
N SER A 940 14.17 -6.03 -21.90
CA SER A 940 15.03 -6.90 -22.71
C SER A 940 15.09 -8.29 -22.08
N GLU A 941 15.11 -9.31 -22.93
CA GLU A 941 15.46 -10.69 -22.54
C GLU A 941 16.97 -10.86 -22.30
N VAL A 942 17.77 -9.81 -22.57
CA VAL A 942 19.23 -9.82 -22.42
C VAL A 942 19.64 -9.04 -21.16
N SER A 943 20.47 -9.67 -20.32
CA SER A 943 21.00 -9.06 -19.11
C SER A 943 22.05 -8.00 -19.41
N LEU A 944 22.10 -6.96 -18.56
CA LEU A 944 23.19 -5.98 -18.57
C LEU A 944 24.51 -6.62 -18.08
N MET A 945 24.43 -7.72 -17.33
CA MET A 945 25.60 -8.53 -16.96
C MET A 945 26.15 -9.24 -18.21
N PRO A 946 27.39 -8.95 -18.65
CA PRO A 946 27.93 -9.54 -19.86
C PRO A 946 28.10 -11.06 -19.73
N PRO A 947 27.87 -11.84 -20.79
CA PRO A 947 28.28 -13.24 -20.82
C PRO A 947 29.80 -13.36 -20.91
N GLY A 948 30.36 -14.52 -20.52
CA GLY A 948 31.78 -14.82 -20.70
C GLY A 948 32.73 -14.15 -19.70
N LEU A 949 32.23 -13.62 -18.57
CA LEU A 949 33.05 -13.00 -17.52
C LEU A 949 34.12 -13.93 -16.94
N LEU A 950 33.90 -15.24 -17.02
CA LEU A 950 34.85 -16.27 -16.55
C LEU A 950 35.86 -16.70 -17.61
N ASN A 951 35.81 -16.16 -18.84
CA ASN A 951 36.60 -16.68 -19.95
C ASN A 951 38.12 -16.52 -19.78
N LEU A 952 38.54 -15.54 -18.97
CA LEU A 952 39.95 -15.29 -18.64
C LEU A 952 40.43 -16.06 -17.40
N LEU A 953 39.57 -16.88 -16.81
CA LEU A 953 39.88 -17.68 -15.62
C LEU A 953 40.10 -19.14 -16.00
N ASP A 954 41.02 -19.80 -15.29
CA ASP A 954 41.13 -21.25 -15.34
C ASP A 954 40.09 -21.94 -14.45
N LYS A 955 40.04 -23.28 -14.50
CA LYS A 955 39.03 -24.06 -13.76
C LYS A 955 39.19 -23.91 -12.24
N GLU A 956 40.42 -23.94 -11.73
CA GLU A 956 40.67 -23.87 -10.29
C GLU A 956 40.39 -22.46 -9.76
N GLU A 957 40.72 -21.42 -10.55
CA GLU A 957 40.36 -20.03 -10.27
C GLU A 957 38.84 -19.82 -10.16
N ILE A 958 38.05 -20.48 -11.02
CA ILE A 958 36.58 -20.43 -10.94
C ILE A 958 36.08 -21.13 -9.67
N LEU A 959 36.66 -22.27 -9.30
CA LEU A 959 36.30 -22.97 -8.06
C LEU A 959 36.66 -22.15 -6.81
N ASP A 960 37.81 -21.47 -6.82
CA ASP A 960 38.20 -20.51 -5.78
C ASP A 960 37.23 -19.32 -5.69
N LEU A 961 36.79 -18.77 -6.83
CA LEU A 961 35.78 -17.70 -6.88
C LEU A 961 34.46 -18.16 -6.24
N LEU A 962 33.97 -19.35 -6.62
CA LEU A 962 32.73 -19.90 -6.05
C LEU A 962 32.88 -20.15 -4.53
N ALA A 963 34.03 -20.67 -4.08
CA ALA A 963 34.31 -20.86 -2.66
C ALA A 963 34.30 -19.53 -1.89
N TRP A 964 34.85 -18.48 -2.49
CA TRP A 964 34.84 -17.14 -1.90
C TRP A 964 33.42 -16.55 -1.82
N LEU A 965 32.64 -16.65 -2.89
CA LEU A 965 31.24 -16.23 -2.90
C LEU A 965 30.39 -17.00 -1.88
N GLU A 966 30.65 -18.30 -1.72
CA GLU A 966 29.98 -19.16 -0.77
C GLU A 966 30.28 -18.80 0.69
N ARG A 967 31.54 -18.48 1.00
CA ARG A 967 31.97 -18.21 2.38
C ARG A 967 31.30 -16.96 2.96
N GLY A 968 30.91 -16.02 2.11
CA GLY A 968 30.37 -14.71 2.46
C GLY A 968 31.36 -13.81 3.21
N ALA A 969 31.10 -12.49 3.22
CA ALA A 969 31.94 -11.58 3.99
C ALA A 969 31.66 -11.78 5.49
N LYS A 970 32.60 -12.38 6.24
CA LYS A 970 32.48 -12.52 7.71
C LYS A 970 32.44 -11.12 8.36
N THR A 971 31.25 -10.67 8.76
CA THR A 971 31.07 -9.45 9.55
C THR A 971 31.31 -9.77 11.03
N GLY A 972 32.57 -9.63 11.45
CA GLY A 972 32.99 -9.67 12.86
C GLY A 972 33.78 -10.92 13.25
N LYS A 973 34.94 -10.68 13.89
CA LYS A 973 35.94 -11.61 14.47
C LYS A 973 37.02 -12.27 13.59
N GLY A 974 37.02 -12.10 12.25
CA GLY A 974 37.98 -12.83 11.38
C GLY A 974 39.21 -12.09 10.85
N PHE A 975 39.29 -10.76 10.89
CA PHE A 975 40.44 -10.02 10.34
C PHE A 975 41.55 -9.81 11.38
N LYS A 976 42.29 -10.87 11.67
CA LYS A 976 43.59 -10.80 12.36
C LYS A 976 44.63 -11.68 11.66
N SER A 977 44.79 -11.54 10.36
CA SER A 977 46.03 -11.84 9.64
C SER A 977 45.75 -11.71 8.15
N GLU A 978 46.33 -10.69 7.52
CA GLU A 978 46.76 -10.63 6.11
C GLU A 978 46.98 -9.15 5.77
N ALA A 979 47.94 -8.57 6.49
CA ALA A 979 48.73 -7.45 6.04
C ALA A 979 50.19 -7.86 6.32
N LYS A 980 50.76 -8.56 5.35
CA LYS A 980 52.19 -8.58 5.07
C LYS A 980 52.32 -8.53 3.56
#